data_AF-A0A7S9RGG4-F1
#
_entry.id   AF-A0A7S9RGG4-F1
#
_cell.length_a   1.000
_cell.length_b   1.000
_cell.length_c   1.000
_cell.angle_alpha   90.00
_cell.angle_beta   90.00
_cell.angle_gamma   90.00
#
_symmetry.space_group_name_H-M   'P 1'
#
loop_
_entity.id
_entity.type
_entity.pdbx_description
1 polymer ?
#
loop_
_entity_poly.entity_id
_entity_poly.type
_entity_poly.pdbx_seq_one_letter_code
_entity_poly.pdbx_strand_id
1 'polypeptide(L)'
;MPITPRNDATFKENLIDIIKLSYSADINKPFISDDKLLMGYSFSLKDDLDAICAQIYGANKAKVIEAVRKTITNTTAKTVVSKIDAEKLFNDINDAARAAYAKASGGAGSESLPEFKFSQDEQLNAILESKLKPLAADIQDKLRGSSLANLEEVKLTSSGTSQISKENVALLALLHISSKKNIDPALAKYIKSKSRFKAWFWLAHESFSGDNPHNLKLLRQKISAQFGLYESDENNRALSDSSSAASMERISFGECIDVFTHLNISKAMYVTKDKNGKEHKEDITHLEFIQKDEERSNSTASKCEGLFKPFAEKLNSLLSSETSNKFETENIYCVNLTSSSTSNASRINKLLKRREEELYKQEDMLILCPIKTATPIRIFQPKKSNFTIVLASQSEFDCSELNPKELNPSRPNYGKLNLCELILTDFKFDTYEKENNGASSDRDIKFKNAKTKSDSVILYKENDDGKDDKNKTKGACFTSIRQSSDEIEYKLEDGVVKMSHFKLPSSKDEYLNFNLLNFAKENNFTLRDDKDSAMFDMKLRLALGNNVVPTSTSSSSLALTLDNLIIENEKGEASDIDKVYLHHCGDKSIYESSSLVKNKDSDMKNSYRATFNIPIDRNDKKDTKLIVYSSDLSKIYDTKSIHAYTGTAIISIGYKDKSGGSYSYTNKVSLRDITDHIVNVVSDNEYPFKTNEEISLKAIYKQEKGSKRYKEVLWGYMVIKSIEYNEVSKSNPKDVVELKDQKGKEIAFKISDVIKKDHLDKLKQGGHTIVFFAYLEGEKDKFKYKSVYGKNHIRIDIKIPLYIKFKDDKLIIYEFEHAIKEKSFKANINFDSSLTDRDKNIKDGYYYINKNINQAQEVKIYEDENLNKTLNVKDEKNRQTLNNVYGIYVNENSANSQILDSIISKDKKYGINLLSKDNMDSFISSFNESKSITRVDSGMWVDGDREVGVKAEIELCNCEKLYADKFKVTKLYESYGPIYRGKISLKNYTYWDDLITSNQVTEDEKNILIAMSENEGNLDAVQSYDSEVLSAGAMQKTVKSTGRGEFSKQLAKFRDKHPKLYITHAMNCGWKVVGKDSDATIYYSNSLLTYGNDITGEELKAIIRKDCNVKNYGKSTYNKPLAAIVKLISLKEFQELQVLDFIDRLHEAENKKLIINGKNFAIKDFVTTKFGRALILDQSVNRPNNVSTNFKTALDNFFADHPKVNKDPTTWKTNHVMYENTLLEYYRDARVQMTDNIKRFNNLKDKLYENN
;
A
#
# COMPACT_ATOMS: atom_id res chain seq x y z
N MET A 1 -10.75 5.07 -15.18
CA MET A 1 -11.21 5.16 -16.59
C MET A 1 -10.30 4.43 -17.62
N PRO A 2 -10.65 3.23 -18.12
CA PRO A 2 -9.96 2.61 -19.26
C PRO A 2 -10.39 3.23 -20.61
N ILE A 3 -9.46 3.28 -21.58
CA ILE A 3 -9.75 3.70 -22.96
C ILE A 3 -10.52 2.58 -23.68
N THR A 4 -11.85 2.64 -23.64
CA THR A 4 -12.70 1.91 -24.59
C THR A 4 -12.63 2.64 -25.93
N PRO A 5 -12.22 2.01 -27.04
CA PRO A 5 -12.17 2.66 -28.34
C PRO A 5 -13.57 3.11 -28.75
N ARG A 6 -13.82 4.42 -28.79
CA ARG A 6 -15.02 4.99 -29.39
C ARG A 6 -14.66 5.39 -30.82
N ASN A 7 -15.11 4.59 -31.78
CA ASN A 7 -14.87 4.90 -33.19
C ASN A 7 -15.47 6.26 -33.52
N ASP A 8 -14.70 7.13 -34.15
CA ASP A 8 -15.18 8.40 -34.68
C ASP A 8 -15.49 8.27 -36.17
N ALA A 9 -16.78 8.21 -36.50
CA ALA A 9 -17.25 8.14 -37.89
C ALA A 9 -17.01 9.46 -38.66
N THR A 10 -16.77 10.57 -37.96
CA THR A 10 -16.58 11.94 -38.48
C THR A 10 -15.22 12.50 -38.05
N PHE A 11 -14.20 11.65 -38.01
CA PHE A 11 -12.83 11.97 -37.59
C PHE A 11 -12.30 13.26 -38.25
N LYS A 12 -12.52 13.39 -39.57
CA LYS A 12 -11.97 14.48 -40.39
C LYS A 12 -12.62 15.81 -40.02
N GLU A 13 -13.95 15.84 -39.91
CA GLU A 13 -14.71 17.04 -39.51
C GLU A 13 -14.34 17.46 -38.08
N ASN A 14 -14.26 16.51 -37.14
CA ASN A 14 -13.92 16.78 -35.75
C ASN A 14 -12.49 17.32 -35.57
N LEU A 15 -11.52 16.80 -36.34
CA LEU A 15 -10.14 17.29 -36.33
C LEU A 15 -10.07 18.73 -36.87
N ILE A 16 -10.73 19.01 -38.00
CA ILE A 16 -10.77 20.34 -38.61
C ILE A 16 -11.40 21.35 -37.66
N ASP A 17 -12.52 21.01 -37.03
CA ASP A 17 -13.20 21.86 -36.06
C ASP A 17 -12.32 22.23 -34.86
N ILE A 18 -11.54 21.29 -34.32
CA ILE A 18 -10.63 21.58 -33.21
C ILE A 18 -9.53 22.56 -33.66
N ILE A 19 -8.98 22.39 -34.86
CA ILE A 19 -7.93 23.27 -35.42
C ILE A 19 -8.48 24.69 -35.68
N LYS A 20 -9.73 24.82 -36.13
CA LYS A 20 -10.38 26.13 -36.32
C LYS A 20 -10.45 26.93 -35.02
N LEU A 21 -10.78 26.27 -33.91
CA LEU A 21 -10.95 26.90 -32.60
C LEU A 21 -9.64 27.50 -32.02
N SER A 22 -8.49 27.12 -32.56
CA SER A 22 -7.18 27.67 -32.17
C SER A 22 -6.85 29.04 -32.77
N TYR A 23 -7.56 29.51 -33.81
CA TYR A 23 -7.19 30.71 -34.58
C TYR A 23 -8.21 31.87 -34.45
N SER A 24 -7.76 33.10 -34.74
CA SER A 24 -8.49 34.37 -34.52
C SER A 24 -9.36 34.83 -35.70
N ALA A 25 -10.05 35.95 -35.54
CA ALA A 25 -11.12 36.46 -36.41
C ALA A 25 -10.70 37.15 -37.72
N ASP A 26 -9.42 37.14 -38.15
CA ASP A 26 -9.09 37.49 -39.54
C ASP A 26 -7.96 36.63 -40.13
N ILE A 27 -8.20 35.32 -40.16
CA ILE A 27 -7.40 34.36 -40.92
C ILE A 27 -7.48 34.56 -42.44
N ASN A 28 -8.33 35.47 -42.91
CA ASN A 28 -8.57 35.64 -44.35
C ASN A 28 -7.48 36.48 -45.03
N LYS A 29 -6.61 37.15 -44.28
CA LYS A 29 -5.49 37.97 -44.79
C LYS A 29 -4.12 37.49 -44.26
N PRO A 30 -3.01 37.94 -44.86
CA PRO A 30 -1.66 37.72 -44.32
C PRO A 30 -1.49 38.28 -42.90
N PHE A 31 -0.83 37.52 -42.02
CA PHE A 31 -0.49 37.93 -40.65
C PHE A 31 0.88 37.36 -40.23
N ILE A 32 1.43 37.84 -39.11
CA ILE A 32 2.72 37.41 -38.58
C ILE A 32 2.52 36.70 -37.25
N SER A 33 3.13 35.51 -37.11
CA SER A 33 3.19 34.76 -35.85
C SER A 33 4.49 33.96 -35.78
N ASP A 34 5.15 33.93 -34.62
CA ASP A 34 6.43 33.24 -34.38
C ASP A 34 7.51 33.52 -35.46
N ASP A 35 7.70 34.79 -35.83
CA ASP A 35 8.61 35.24 -36.90
C ASP A 35 8.35 34.61 -38.27
N LYS A 36 7.12 34.12 -38.51
CA LYS A 36 6.67 33.59 -39.80
C LYS A 36 5.54 34.42 -40.37
N LEU A 37 5.53 34.51 -41.70
CA LEU A 37 4.48 35.16 -42.46
C LEU A 37 3.45 34.10 -42.90
N LEU A 38 2.24 34.20 -42.36
CA LEU A 38 1.20 33.17 -42.44
C LEU A 38 -0.11 33.74 -42.99
N MET A 39 -1.04 32.86 -43.38
CA MET A 39 -2.41 33.17 -43.81
C MET A 39 -3.31 31.96 -43.56
N GLY A 40 -4.62 32.15 -43.36
CA GLY A 40 -5.54 31.04 -43.06
C GLY A 40 -5.27 30.39 -41.70
N TYR A 41 -5.46 29.07 -41.60
CA TYR A 41 -5.15 28.28 -40.40
C TYR A 41 -3.64 28.00 -40.26
N SER A 42 -2.81 29.05 -40.29
CA SER A 42 -1.34 29.02 -40.29
C SER A 42 -0.66 28.43 -41.54
N PHE A 43 -1.21 28.68 -42.73
CA PHE A 43 -0.55 28.32 -43.98
C PHE A 43 0.61 29.29 -44.24
N SER A 44 1.79 28.74 -44.57
CA SER A 44 3.01 29.52 -44.84
C SER A 44 2.87 30.26 -46.16
N LEU A 45 2.94 31.60 -46.18
CA LEU A 45 2.95 32.34 -47.46
C LEU A 45 4.18 32.06 -48.32
N LYS A 46 5.22 31.44 -47.75
CA LYS A 46 6.41 31.01 -48.48
C LYS A 46 6.21 29.63 -49.12
N ASP A 47 5.70 28.67 -48.35
CA ASP A 47 5.67 27.26 -48.74
C ASP A 47 4.33 26.85 -49.36
N ASP A 48 3.25 27.55 -49.01
CA ASP A 48 1.87 27.18 -49.35
C ASP A 48 1.25 28.11 -50.40
N LEU A 49 2.03 29.06 -50.91
CA LEU A 49 1.56 30.09 -51.84
C LEU A 49 0.84 29.51 -53.06
N ASP A 50 1.32 28.39 -53.58
CA ASP A 50 0.71 27.68 -54.70
C ASP A 50 -0.71 27.21 -54.43
N ALA A 51 -0.98 26.69 -53.23
CA ALA A 51 -2.29 26.22 -52.80
C ALA A 51 -3.21 27.41 -52.47
N ILE A 52 -2.66 28.43 -51.81
CA ILE A 52 -3.37 29.67 -51.47
C ILE A 52 -3.84 30.38 -52.74
N CYS A 53 -2.94 30.60 -53.71
CA CYS A 53 -3.30 31.21 -54.99
C CYS A 53 -4.27 30.35 -55.80
N ALA A 54 -4.20 29.02 -55.71
CA ALA A 54 -5.14 28.14 -56.41
C ALA A 54 -6.57 28.33 -55.87
N GLN A 55 -6.74 28.47 -54.55
CA GLN A 55 -8.06 28.67 -53.95
C GLN A 55 -8.61 30.08 -54.19
N ILE A 56 -7.76 31.11 -54.09
CA ILE A 56 -8.19 32.51 -54.24
C ILE A 56 -8.45 32.87 -55.70
N TYR A 57 -7.55 32.48 -56.61
CA TYR A 57 -7.60 32.91 -58.02
C TYR A 57 -8.13 31.84 -58.98
N GLY A 58 -8.28 30.59 -58.53
CA GLY A 58 -8.77 29.49 -59.36
C GLY A 58 -7.99 29.34 -60.67
N ALA A 59 -8.70 29.32 -61.80
CA ALA A 59 -8.12 29.22 -63.14
C ALA A 59 -7.15 30.36 -63.49
N ASN A 60 -7.22 31.50 -62.79
CA ASN A 60 -6.36 32.66 -63.04
C ASN A 60 -5.01 32.60 -62.31
N LYS A 61 -4.77 31.62 -61.43
CA LYS A 61 -3.52 31.44 -60.67
C LYS A 61 -2.27 31.60 -61.54
N ALA A 62 -2.21 30.91 -62.69
CA ALA A 62 -1.03 30.86 -63.55
C ALA A 62 -0.62 32.24 -64.08
N LYS A 63 -1.55 33.20 -64.15
CA LYS A 63 -1.31 34.57 -64.63
C LYS A 63 -0.70 35.49 -63.58
N VAL A 64 -0.84 35.16 -62.29
CA VAL A 64 -0.54 36.10 -61.18
C VAL A 64 0.48 35.58 -60.17
N ILE A 65 0.63 34.26 -60.04
CA ILE A 65 1.43 33.66 -58.95
C ILE A 65 2.89 34.09 -58.92
N GLU A 66 3.56 34.26 -60.06
CA GLU A 66 4.96 34.70 -60.09
C GLU A 66 5.13 36.13 -59.57
N ALA A 67 4.19 37.02 -59.91
CA ALA A 67 4.21 38.39 -59.43
C ALA A 67 3.99 38.45 -57.92
N VAL A 68 3.01 37.70 -57.41
CA VAL A 68 2.74 37.57 -55.98
C VAL A 68 3.96 37.02 -55.23
N ARG A 69 4.57 35.93 -55.74
CA ARG A 69 5.77 35.32 -55.15
C ARG A 69 6.94 36.29 -55.10
N LYS A 70 7.15 37.05 -56.17
CA LYS A 70 8.21 38.07 -56.26
C LYS A 70 8.01 39.19 -55.23
N THR A 71 6.78 39.66 -55.06
CA THR A 71 6.45 40.67 -54.04
C THR A 71 6.76 40.17 -52.63
N ILE A 72 6.29 38.97 -52.26
CA ILE A 72 6.55 38.37 -50.95
C ILE A 72 8.06 38.18 -50.72
N THR A 73 8.78 37.66 -51.72
CA THR A 73 10.23 37.41 -51.62
C THR A 73 11.02 38.72 -51.45
N ASN A 74 10.66 39.76 -52.20
CA ASN A 74 11.33 41.06 -52.09
C ASN A 74 11.12 41.71 -50.73
N THR A 75 9.92 41.61 -50.16
CA THR A 75 9.61 42.15 -48.84
C THR A 75 10.37 41.40 -47.75
N THR A 76 10.34 40.07 -47.79
CA THR A 76 11.02 39.21 -46.78
C THR A 76 12.54 39.21 -46.88
N ALA A 77 13.12 39.53 -48.05
CA ALA A 77 14.57 39.70 -48.20
C ALA A 77 15.10 41.04 -47.66
N LYS A 78 14.25 42.08 -47.58
CA LYS A 78 14.62 43.43 -47.16
C LYS A 78 14.29 43.74 -45.70
N THR A 79 13.30 43.04 -45.13
CA THR A 79 12.78 43.30 -43.79
C THR A 79 12.69 42.00 -43.01
N VAL A 80 13.15 42.03 -41.76
CA VAL A 80 12.97 40.92 -40.81
C VAL A 80 11.48 40.67 -40.61
N VAL A 81 11.03 39.42 -40.65
CA VAL A 81 9.62 39.04 -40.69
C VAL A 81 8.79 39.66 -39.56
N SER A 82 9.32 39.73 -38.34
CA SER A 82 8.66 40.36 -37.18
C SER A 82 8.38 41.86 -37.32
N LYS A 83 9.01 42.54 -38.28
CA LYS A 83 8.87 43.98 -38.54
C LYS A 83 8.12 44.29 -39.83
N ILE A 84 7.57 43.28 -40.50
CA ILE A 84 6.78 43.48 -41.71
C ILE A 84 5.43 44.09 -41.34
N ASP A 85 5.02 45.13 -42.07
CA ASP A 85 3.65 45.63 -42.02
C ASP A 85 2.77 44.73 -42.91
N ALA A 86 1.93 43.92 -42.26
CA ALA A 86 1.10 42.92 -42.93
C ALA A 86 0.01 43.54 -43.83
N GLU A 87 -0.57 44.68 -43.45
CA GLU A 87 -1.60 45.36 -44.24
C GLU A 87 -0.97 46.00 -45.48
N LYS A 88 0.20 46.62 -45.31
CA LYS A 88 0.97 47.14 -46.44
C LYS A 88 1.39 46.02 -47.40
N LEU A 89 1.85 44.89 -46.89
CA LEU A 89 2.21 43.74 -47.72
C LEU A 89 1.00 43.17 -48.45
N PHE A 90 -0.15 43.07 -47.79
CA PHE A 90 -1.41 42.65 -48.42
C PHE A 90 -1.78 43.56 -49.61
N ASN A 91 -1.66 44.87 -49.44
CA ASN A 91 -1.92 45.84 -50.52
C ASN A 91 -0.90 45.70 -51.66
N ASP A 92 0.40 45.62 -51.34
CA ASP A 92 1.48 45.46 -52.31
C ASP A 92 1.30 44.15 -53.14
N ILE A 93 0.80 43.07 -52.52
CA ILE A 93 0.46 41.81 -53.21
C ILE A 93 -0.71 42.01 -54.18
N ASN A 94 -1.79 42.66 -53.75
CA ASN A 94 -2.97 42.90 -54.57
C ASN A 94 -2.66 43.77 -55.80
N ASP A 95 -1.87 44.83 -55.62
CA ASP A 95 -1.41 45.68 -56.73
C ASP A 95 -0.59 44.91 -57.75
N ALA A 96 0.35 44.08 -57.27
CA ALA A 96 1.17 43.24 -58.14
C ALA A 96 0.33 42.21 -58.91
N ALA A 97 -0.64 41.57 -58.25
CA ALA A 97 -1.54 40.61 -58.88
C ALA A 97 -2.42 41.26 -59.97
N ARG A 98 -3.03 42.43 -59.67
CA ARG A 98 -3.83 43.19 -60.65
C ARG A 98 -2.99 43.61 -61.86
N ALA A 99 -1.79 44.13 -61.64
CA ALA A 99 -0.89 44.55 -62.72
C ALA A 99 -0.44 43.37 -63.61
N ALA A 100 -0.12 42.22 -63.00
CA ALA A 100 0.23 41.00 -63.74
C ALA A 100 -0.95 40.45 -64.54
N TYR A 101 -2.13 40.42 -63.93
CA TYR A 101 -3.35 39.96 -64.60
C TYR A 101 -3.71 40.84 -65.80
N ALA A 102 -3.68 42.17 -65.65
CA ALA A 102 -3.97 43.11 -66.73
C ALA A 102 -3.03 42.94 -67.94
N LYS A 103 -1.74 42.67 -67.68
CA LYS A 103 -0.75 42.37 -68.73
C LYS A 103 -1.06 41.06 -69.45
N ALA A 104 -1.46 40.02 -68.71
CA ALA A 104 -1.77 38.71 -69.26
C ALA A 104 -3.15 38.66 -69.97
N SER A 105 -4.09 39.54 -69.61
CA SER A 105 -5.46 39.57 -70.15
C SER A 105 -5.70 40.62 -71.24
N GLY A 106 -4.66 41.33 -71.69
CA GLY A 106 -4.78 42.31 -72.78
C GLY A 106 -5.48 43.62 -72.39
N GLY A 107 -5.38 44.02 -71.11
CA GLY A 107 -5.84 45.33 -70.63
C GLY A 107 -7.31 45.43 -70.21
N ALA A 108 -8.18 44.46 -70.57
CA ALA A 108 -9.57 44.44 -70.14
C ALA A 108 -9.75 43.55 -68.88
N GLY A 109 -10.30 44.12 -67.80
CA GLY A 109 -10.91 43.34 -66.71
C GLY A 109 -10.18 43.21 -65.37
N SER A 110 -9.14 44.02 -65.07
CA SER A 110 -8.39 43.88 -63.80
C SER A 110 -9.22 44.13 -62.52
N GLU A 111 -10.33 44.87 -62.61
CA GLU A 111 -11.26 45.14 -61.50
C GLU A 111 -12.05 43.89 -61.05
N SER A 112 -12.09 42.84 -61.86
CA SER A 112 -12.79 41.58 -61.54
C SER A 112 -11.91 40.53 -60.85
N LEU A 113 -10.62 40.82 -60.62
CA LEU A 113 -9.72 39.89 -59.96
C LEU A 113 -10.00 39.87 -58.45
N PRO A 114 -10.21 38.68 -57.83
CA PRO A 114 -10.38 38.59 -56.38
C PRO A 114 -9.20 39.21 -55.62
N GLU A 115 -9.45 39.82 -54.47
CA GLU A 115 -8.36 40.23 -53.57
C GLU A 115 -7.63 38.99 -53.03
N PHE A 116 -6.38 39.15 -52.60
CA PHE A 116 -5.54 38.12 -51.98
C PHE A 116 -6.01 37.81 -50.55
N LYS A 117 -7.31 37.49 -50.42
CA LYS A 117 -7.99 37.09 -49.19
C LYS A 117 -8.88 35.88 -49.44
N PHE A 118 -9.04 35.04 -48.42
CA PHE A 118 -10.05 33.99 -48.47
C PHE A 118 -11.44 34.60 -48.35
N SER A 119 -12.37 34.17 -49.20
CA SER A 119 -13.74 34.66 -49.24
C SER A 119 -14.74 33.65 -48.71
N GLN A 120 -14.39 32.37 -48.64
CA GLN A 120 -15.25 31.27 -48.21
C GLN A 120 -14.48 30.28 -47.33
N ASP A 121 -15.15 29.71 -46.32
CA ASP A 121 -14.57 28.71 -45.41
C ASP A 121 -14.15 27.43 -46.14
N GLU A 122 -14.81 27.08 -47.24
CA GLU A 122 -14.49 25.93 -48.09
C GLU A 122 -13.09 26.04 -48.68
N GLN A 123 -12.63 27.25 -49.03
CA GLN A 123 -11.27 27.49 -49.55
C GLN A 123 -10.21 27.14 -48.50
N LEU A 124 -10.46 27.56 -47.25
CA LEU A 124 -9.59 27.29 -46.11
C LEU A 124 -9.59 25.79 -45.76
N ASN A 125 -10.78 25.17 -45.74
CA ASN A 125 -10.93 23.74 -45.48
C ASN A 125 -10.22 22.90 -46.55
N ALA A 126 -10.31 23.26 -47.83
CA ALA A 126 -9.64 22.54 -48.92
C ALA A 126 -8.11 22.53 -48.77
N ILE A 127 -7.52 23.66 -48.37
CA ILE A 127 -6.07 23.74 -48.10
C ILE A 127 -5.74 22.90 -46.87
N LEU A 128 -6.51 23.04 -45.78
CA LEU A 128 -6.30 22.28 -44.55
C LEU A 128 -6.38 20.76 -44.80
N GLU A 129 -7.35 20.31 -45.60
CA GLU A 129 -7.50 18.91 -46.02
C GLU A 129 -6.30 18.40 -46.82
N SER A 130 -5.79 19.21 -47.76
CA SER A 130 -4.58 18.86 -48.52
C SER A 130 -3.35 18.74 -47.61
N LYS A 131 -3.35 19.47 -46.48
CA LYS A 131 -2.31 19.47 -45.46
C LYS A 131 -2.45 18.36 -44.42
N LEU A 132 -3.59 17.67 -44.31
CA LEU A 132 -3.76 16.53 -43.42
C LEU A 132 -2.80 15.37 -43.74
N LYS A 133 -2.45 15.15 -45.02
CA LYS A 133 -1.45 14.13 -45.42
C LYS A 133 -0.03 14.46 -44.91
N PRO A 134 0.53 15.67 -45.15
CA PRO A 134 1.76 16.12 -44.52
C PRO A 134 1.72 16.13 -42.99
N LEU A 135 0.55 16.42 -42.40
CA LEU A 135 0.36 16.41 -40.95
C LEU A 135 0.58 15.02 -40.34
N ALA A 136 0.19 13.94 -41.03
CA ALA A 136 0.54 12.59 -40.59
C ALA A 136 2.05 12.36 -40.53
N ALA A 137 2.82 12.92 -41.48
CA ALA A 137 4.27 12.81 -41.47
C ALA A 137 4.92 13.65 -40.35
N ASP A 138 4.42 14.88 -40.10
CA ASP A 138 4.87 15.71 -38.97
C ASP A 138 4.55 15.03 -37.62
N ILE A 139 3.37 14.43 -37.51
CA ILE A 139 2.96 13.66 -36.34
C ILE A 139 3.83 12.41 -36.16
N GLN A 140 4.16 11.70 -37.25
CA GLN A 140 5.10 10.59 -37.22
C GLN A 140 6.50 11.02 -36.74
N ASP A 141 6.99 12.17 -37.20
CA ASP A 141 8.27 12.71 -36.73
C ASP A 141 8.20 13.15 -35.26
N LYS A 142 7.09 13.75 -34.80
CA LYS A 142 6.88 14.11 -33.37
C LYS A 142 6.71 12.87 -32.47
N LEU A 143 6.25 11.74 -33.03
CA LEU A 143 6.12 10.44 -32.35
C LEU A 143 7.43 9.63 -32.38
N ARG A 144 8.37 9.95 -33.27
CA ARG A 144 9.62 9.22 -33.47
C ARG A 144 10.48 9.24 -32.20
N GLY A 145 10.87 8.05 -31.73
CA GLY A 145 11.62 7.87 -30.49
C GLY A 145 10.77 7.89 -29.21
N SER A 146 9.46 8.10 -29.31
CA SER A 146 8.54 7.92 -28.18
C SER A 146 8.11 6.46 -28.05
N SER A 147 7.69 6.05 -26.84
CA SER A 147 7.13 4.71 -26.62
C SER A 147 5.76 4.47 -27.28
N LEU A 148 5.26 5.46 -28.02
CA LEU A 148 3.99 5.45 -28.74
C LEU A 148 4.18 5.28 -30.26
N ALA A 149 5.41 5.02 -30.73
CA ALA A 149 5.74 4.80 -32.14
C ALA A 149 4.76 3.83 -32.85
N ASN A 150 4.32 2.75 -32.19
CA ASN A 150 3.35 1.81 -32.76
C ASN A 150 1.94 2.37 -33.07
N LEU A 151 1.63 3.63 -32.73
CA LEU A 151 0.45 4.35 -33.23
C LEU A 151 0.62 4.84 -34.70
N GLU A 152 1.76 4.53 -35.32
CA GLU A 152 2.19 4.87 -36.70
C GLU A 152 1.21 4.52 -37.84
N GLU A 153 0.24 3.63 -37.61
CA GLU A 153 -0.62 3.05 -38.67
C GLU A 153 -1.99 3.76 -38.86
N VAL A 154 -2.15 5.02 -38.47
CA VAL A 154 -3.40 5.78 -38.74
C VAL A 154 -3.45 6.18 -40.22
N LYS A 155 -4.05 5.33 -41.06
CA LYS A 155 -4.36 5.66 -42.46
C LYS A 155 -5.43 6.75 -42.52
N LEU A 156 -5.03 7.99 -42.83
CA LEU A 156 -5.92 9.10 -43.17
C LEU A 156 -6.53 8.87 -44.57
N THR A 157 -7.39 7.86 -44.71
CA THR A 157 -8.17 7.68 -45.94
C THR A 157 -9.41 8.57 -45.88
N SER A 158 -9.57 9.41 -46.89
CA SER A 158 -10.81 10.16 -47.13
C SER A 158 -11.96 9.16 -47.27
N SER A 159 -12.90 9.21 -46.33
CA SER A 159 -14.16 8.45 -46.32
C SER A 159 -14.02 6.91 -46.31
N GLY A 160 -14.36 6.29 -45.18
CA GLY A 160 -14.67 4.85 -45.12
C GLY A 160 -13.94 4.09 -44.01
N THR A 161 -14.66 3.81 -42.91
CA THR A 161 -14.44 2.67 -42.00
C THR A 161 -13.02 2.45 -41.45
N SER A 162 -12.31 3.49 -41.04
CA SER A 162 -11.13 3.32 -40.18
C SER A 162 -11.54 3.38 -38.71
N GLN A 163 -11.12 2.38 -37.91
CA GLN A 163 -11.34 2.30 -36.46
C GLN A 163 -10.48 3.33 -35.71
N ILE A 164 -10.64 4.62 -36.01
CA ILE A 164 -9.90 5.69 -35.33
C ILE A 164 -10.71 6.13 -34.11
N SER A 165 -10.09 6.10 -32.93
CA SER A 165 -10.73 6.52 -31.68
C SER A 165 -10.84 8.05 -31.57
N LYS A 166 -11.86 8.55 -30.87
CA LYS A 166 -12.00 10.00 -30.58
C LYS A 166 -10.81 10.56 -29.78
N GLU A 167 -10.21 9.74 -28.92
CA GLU A 167 -8.97 10.08 -28.21
C GLU A 167 -7.80 10.33 -29.18
N ASN A 168 -7.74 9.60 -30.30
CA ASN A 168 -6.75 9.87 -31.36
C ASN A 168 -7.04 11.20 -32.07
N VAL A 169 -8.30 11.55 -32.35
CA VAL A 169 -8.66 12.85 -32.97
C VAL A 169 -8.09 14.01 -32.14
N ALA A 170 -8.36 14.00 -30.84
CA ALA A 170 -7.94 15.07 -29.96
C ALA A 170 -6.42 15.08 -29.73
N LEU A 171 -5.77 13.92 -29.64
CA LEU A 171 -4.30 13.83 -29.58
C LEU A 171 -3.64 14.40 -30.85
N LEU A 172 -4.16 14.08 -32.03
CA LEU A 172 -3.64 14.57 -33.31
C LEU A 172 -3.86 16.08 -33.47
N ALA A 173 -5.04 16.58 -33.09
CA ALA A 173 -5.32 18.01 -33.07
C ALA A 173 -4.34 18.77 -32.15
N LEU A 174 -4.02 18.18 -31.00
CA LEU A 174 -3.08 18.76 -30.05
C LEU A 174 -1.65 18.75 -30.54
N LEU A 175 -1.21 17.70 -31.24
CA LEU A 175 0.08 17.68 -31.91
C LEU A 175 0.18 18.74 -33.01
N HIS A 176 -0.92 19.07 -33.68
CA HIS A 176 -0.97 20.12 -34.69
C HIS A 176 -0.88 21.53 -34.07
N ILE A 177 -1.65 21.79 -33.01
CA ILE A 177 -1.75 23.12 -32.37
C ILE A 177 -0.57 23.39 -31.44
N SER A 178 0.03 22.36 -30.87
CA SER A 178 1.16 22.49 -29.93
C SER A 178 2.43 22.97 -30.63
N SER A 179 3.04 24.04 -30.09
CA SER A 179 4.37 24.52 -30.48
C SER A 179 5.51 23.59 -30.01
N LYS A 180 5.22 22.59 -29.15
CA LYS A 180 6.22 21.63 -28.68
C LYS A 180 6.64 20.68 -29.79
N LYS A 181 7.96 20.52 -29.94
CA LYS A 181 8.61 19.71 -30.99
C LYS A 181 8.46 18.20 -30.78
N ASN A 182 8.30 17.74 -29.53
CA ASN A 182 8.19 16.32 -29.16
C ASN A 182 7.01 16.13 -28.20
N ILE A 183 6.46 14.90 -28.16
CA ILE A 183 5.48 14.50 -27.13
C ILE A 183 6.14 14.50 -25.75
N ASP A 184 5.45 15.10 -24.79
CA ASP A 184 5.87 15.06 -23.39
C ASP A 184 5.91 13.61 -22.87
N PRO A 185 7.02 13.17 -22.25
CA PRO A 185 7.14 11.82 -21.71
C PRO A 185 6.03 11.45 -20.71
N ALA A 186 5.49 12.42 -19.97
CA ALA A 186 4.37 12.21 -19.04
C ALA A 186 3.07 11.90 -19.81
N LEU A 187 2.77 12.67 -20.87
CA LEU A 187 1.63 12.38 -21.75
C LEU A 187 1.76 11.00 -22.39
N ALA A 188 2.95 10.66 -22.92
CA ALA A 188 3.21 9.33 -23.49
C ALA A 188 2.98 8.21 -22.48
N LYS A 189 3.43 8.41 -21.23
CA LYS A 189 3.20 7.49 -20.11
C LYS A 189 1.71 7.39 -19.76
N TYR A 190 0.96 8.49 -19.75
CA TYR A 190 -0.47 8.49 -19.45
C TYR A 190 -1.28 7.72 -20.49
N ILE A 191 -1.00 7.96 -21.78
CA ILE A 191 -1.61 7.23 -22.89
C ILE A 191 -1.26 5.73 -22.81
N LYS A 192 0.02 5.38 -22.58
CA LYS A 192 0.46 3.98 -22.43
C LYS A 192 -0.17 3.28 -21.23
N SER A 193 -0.38 4.01 -20.13
CA SER A 193 -1.07 3.49 -18.94
C SER A 193 -2.59 3.40 -19.11
N LYS A 194 -3.12 3.73 -20.30
CA LYS A 194 -4.56 3.81 -20.61
C LYS A 194 -5.33 4.71 -19.64
N SER A 195 -4.67 5.69 -19.04
CA SER A 195 -5.29 6.61 -18.09
C SER A 195 -5.95 7.76 -18.86
N ARG A 196 -7.20 7.55 -19.29
CA ARG A 196 -7.98 8.52 -20.08
C ARG A 196 -8.01 9.90 -19.41
N PHE A 197 -8.29 9.94 -18.11
CA PHE A 197 -8.34 11.17 -17.33
C PHE A 197 -7.00 11.90 -17.30
N LYS A 198 -5.89 11.22 -17.03
CA LYS A 198 -4.55 11.85 -16.96
C LYS A 198 -4.10 12.38 -18.31
N ALA A 199 -4.41 11.64 -19.39
CA ALA A 199 -4.15 12.08 -20.74
C ALA A 199 -5.01 13.32 -21.09
N TRP A 200 -6.31 13.27 -20.84
CA TRP A 200 -7.22 14.40 -21.02
C TRP A 200 -6.80 15.64 -20.23
N PHE A 201 -6.51 15.49 -18.94
CA PHE A 201 -6.14 16.59 -18.06
C PHE A 201 -4.86 17.28 -18.55
N TRP A 202 -3.83 16.49 -18.88
CA TRP A 202 -2.59 17.02 -19.46
C TRP A 202 -2.86 17.77 -20.77
N LEU A 203 -3.72 17.22 -21.61
CA LEU A 203 -4.05 17.80 -22.91
C LEU A 203 -4.87 19.09 -22.80
N ALA A 204 -5.86 19.16 -21.91
CA ALA A 204 -6.72 20.32 -21.73
C ALA A 204 -6.03 21.45 -20.94
N HIS A 205 -5.15 21.13 -19.99
CA HIS A 205 -4.58 22.12 -19.06
C HIS A 205 -3.06 22.32 -19.17
N GLU A 206 -2.25 21.27 -19.34
CA GLU A 206 -0.77 21.37 -19.36
C GLU A 206 -0.20 21.74 -20.75
N SER A 207 -0.96 21.45 -21.83
CA SER A 207 -0.51 21.75 -23.20
C SER A 207 -0.59 23.24 -23.56
N PHE A 208 -1.51 24.00 -22.95
CA PHE A 208 -1.89 25.35 -23.36
C PHE A 208 -1.42 26.43 -22.38
N SER A 209 -0.15 26.39 -21.98
CA SER A 209 0.47 27.33 -21.04
C SER A 209 1.06 28.59 -21.69
N GLY A 210 0.89 28.78 -23.01
CA GLY A 210 1.42 29.93 -23.77
C GLY A 210 0.35 30.92 -24.20
N ASP A 211 0.78 32.07 -24.74
CA ASP A 211 -0.07 33.19 -25.17
C ASP A 211 -1.01 32.82 -26.35
N ASN A 212 -2.11 32.19 -25.98
CA ASN A 212 -3.48 32.37 -26.48
C ASN A 212 -3.93 31.60 -27.76
N PRO A 213 -4.53 30.40 -27.64
CA PRO A 213 -5.61 30.01 -28.55
C PRO A 213 -6.83 30.88 -28.22
N HIS A 214 -7.27 31.67 -29.20
CA HIS A 214 -8.27 32.72 -29.03
C HIS A 214 -9.59 32.27 -28.37
N ASN A 215 -9.97 31.01 -28.56
CA ASN A 215 -11.15 30.38 -27.94
C ASN A 215 -10.77 29.25 -26.97
N LEU A 216 -9.75 29.45 -26.12
CA LEU A 216 -9.22 28.42 -25.20
C LEU A 216 -10.30 27.68 -24.40
N LYS A 217 -11.36 28.37 -23.94
CA LYS A 217 -12.50 27.75 -23.22
C LYS A 217 -13.25 26.75 -24.11
N LEU A 218 -13.64 27.17 -25.31
CA LEU A 218 -14.37 26.35 -26.28
C LEU A 218 -13.47 25.21 -26.83
N LEU A 219 -12.18 25.48 -26.99
CA LEU A 219 -11.17 24.50 -27.37
C LEU A 219 -11.03 23.41 -26.29
N ARG A 220 -10.90 23.78 -25.01
CA ARG A 220 -10.87 22.83 -23.88
C ARG A 220 -12.15 22.01 -23.79
N GLN A 221 -13.31 22.63 -23.99
CA GLN A 221 -14.59 21.94 -24.03
C GLN A 221 -14.66 20.92 -25.18
N LYS A 222 -14.28 21.32 -26.40
CA LYS A 222 -14.26 20.45 -27.59
C LYS A 222 -13.26 19.29 -27.43
N ILE A 223 -12.08 19.55 -26.86
CA ILE A 223 -11.09 18.50 -26.51
C ILE A 223 -11.64 17.54 -25.46
N SER A 224 -12.34 18.06 -24.44
CA SER A 224 -12.97 17.23 -23.40
C SER A 224 -14.05 16.31 -23.96
N ALA A 225 -14.85 16.83 -24.89
CA ALA A 225 -15.86 16.07 -25.62
C ALA A 225 -15.23 14.94 -26.47
N GLN A 226 -14.13 15.22 -27.18
CA GLN A 226 -13.45 14.22 -28.01
C GLN A 226 -12.62 13.22 -27.19
N PHE A 227 -12.08 13.60 -26.03
CA PHE A 227 -11.43 12.63 -25.13
C PHE A 227 -12.41 11.72 -24.40
N GLY A 228 -13.72 11.97 -24.55
CA GLY A 228 -14.76 11.16 -23.94
C GLY A 228 -14.69 11.22 -22.41
N LEU A 229 -14.52 12.41 -21.84
CA LEU A 229 -14.60 12.60 -20.39
C LEU A 229 -15.91 12.06 -19.80
N TYR A 230 -16.97 12.00 -20.62
CA TYR A 230 -18.27 11.40 -20.32
C TYR A 230 -18.50 10.18 -21.22
N GLU A 231 -19.09 9.08 -20.73
CA GLU A 231 -19.15 7.79 -21.45
C GLU A 231 -19.99 7.76 -22.73
N SER A 232 -20.95 8.66 -22.96
CA SER A 232 -21.80 8.64 -24.17
C SER A 232 -21.56 9.83 -25.13
N ASP A 233 -21.77 9.58 -26.43
CA ASP A 233 -21.61 10.57 -27.51
C ASP A 233 -22.67 11.68 -27.48
N GLU A 234 -23.84 11.39 -26.91
CA GLU A 234 -24.91 12.37 -26.68
C GLU A 234 -24.56 13.33 -25.53
N ASN A 235 -23.77 12.89 -24.54
CA ASN A 235 -23.29 13.74 -23.42
C ASN A 235 -22.33 14.80 -23.91
N ASN A 236 -21.46 14.39 -24.83
CA ASN A 236 -20.46 15.25 -25.44
C ASN A 236 -21.08 16.28 -26.41
N ARG A 237 -22.26 15.96 -27.00
CA ARG A 237 -23.05 16.90 -27.81
C ARG A 237 -23.82 17.92 -26.96
N ALA A 238 -24.32 17.54 -25.78
CA ALA A 238 -25.10 18.43 -24.92
C ALA A 238 -24.29 19.61 -24.31
N LEU A 239 -22.95 19.52 -24.29
CA LEU A 239 -22.08 20.61 -23.85
C LEU A 239 -22.11 21.87 -24.76
N SER A 240 -22.66 21.76 -25.97
CA SER A 240 -22.90 22.95 -26.82
C SER A 240 -24.20 23.69 -26.48
N ASP A 241 -25.09 23.10 -25.65
CA ASP A 241 -26.35 23.70 -25.20
C ASP A 241 -26.29 23.97 -23.69
N SER A 242 -26.05 25.22 -23.32
CA SER A 242 -25.84 25.66 -21.93
C SER A 242 -27.07 25.61 -21.01
N SER A 243 -28.11 24.82 -21.35
CA SER A 243 -29.46 24.96 -20.76
C SER A 243 -30.13 23.69 -20.25
N SER A 244 -29.50 22.49 -20.29
CA SER A 244 -30.22 21.26 -19.91
C SER A 244 -29.65 20.50 -18.69
N ALA A 245 -30.54 20.26 -17.72
CA ALA A 245 -30.35 19.36 -16.57
C ALA A 245 -30.04 17.90 -16.95
N ALA A 246 -30.15 17.53 -18.24
CA ALA A 246 -29.87 16.21 -18.78
C ALA A 246 -28.37 15.81 -18.75
N SER A 247 -27.47 16.77 -18.51
CA SER A 247 -26.01 16.53 -18.40
C SER A 247 -25.59 15.85 -17.09
N MET A 248 -26.35 16.03 -15.99
CA MET A 248 -26.00 15.50 -14.66
C MET A 248 -26.34 14.02 -14.45
N GLU A 249 -27.35 13.47 -15.12
CA GLU A 249 -27.74 12.04 -14.96
C GLU A 249 -26.68 11.05 -15.43
N ARG A 250 -25.63 11.52 -16.11
CA ARG A 250 -24.74 10.70 -16.94
C ARG A 250 -23.26 10.72 -16.54
N ILE A 251 -22.91 11.42 -15.44
CA ILE A 251 -21.64 11.29 -14.71
C ILE A 251 -21.84 10.20 -13.65
N SER A 252 -20.95 9.21 -13.56
CA SER A 252 -21.02 8.14 -12.56
C SER A 252 -20.37 8.52 -11.21
N PHE A 253 -20.78 7.87 -10.12
CA PHE A 253 -20.12 8.01 -8.82
C PHE A 253 -18.64 7.60 -8.89
N GLY A 254 -18.33 6.52 -9.63
CA GLY A 254 -16.95 6.08 -9.87
C GLY A 254 -16.09 7.13 -10.58
N GLU A 255 -16.65 7.86 -11.55
CA GLU A 255 -15.93 8.96 -12.21
C GLU A 255 -15.68 10.14 -11.27
N CYS A 256 -16.63 10.44 -10.37
CA CYS A 256 -16.41 11.45 -9.32
C CYS A 256 -15.24 11.08 -8.42
N ILE A 257 -15.15 9.81 -7.99
CA ILE A 257 -14.03 9.28 -7.20
C ILE A 257 -12.68 9.43 -7.95
N ASP A 258 -12.63 9.05 -9.23
CA ASP A 258 -11.43 9.15 -10.07
C ASP A 258 -10.95 10.62 -10.19
N VAL A 259 -11.87 11.57 -10.44
CA VAL A 259 -11.58 13.00 -10.60
C VAL A 259 -11.01 13.60 -9.32
N PHE A 260 -11.73 13.48 -8.20
CA PHE A 260 -11.31 14.10 -6.95
C PHE A 260 -10.04 13.45 -6.41
N THR A 261 -9.86 12.12 -6.57
CA THR A 261 -8.59 11.45 -6.28
C THR A 261 -7.42 12.12 -7.00
N HIS A 262 -7.55 12.39 -8.30
CA HIS A 262 -6.47 13.01 -9.06
C HIS A 262 -6.21 14.45 -8.63
N LEU A 263 -7.26 15.23 -8.39
CA LEU A 263 -7.15 16.60 -7.90
C LEU A 263 -6.44 16.66 -6.53
N ASN A 264 -6.66 15.67 -5.65
CA ASN A 264 -6.02 15.61 -4.34
C ASN A 264 -4.55 15.11 -4.37
N ILE A 265 -4.13 14.36 -5.40
CA ILE A 265 -2.81 13.68 -5.43
C ILE A 265 -1.83 14.33 -6.40
N SER A 266 -2.24 14.63 -7.62
CA SER A 266 -1.34 15.03 -8.69
C SER A 266 -0.84 16.45 -8.49
N LYS A 267 0.48 16.63 -8.53
CA LYS A 267 1.12 17.95 -8.52
C LYS A 267 1.48 18.39 -9.92
N ALA A 268 1.42 19.69 -10.14
CA ALA A 268 2.00 20.34 -11.29
C ALA A 268 2.72 21.64 -10.87
N MET A 269 3.66 22.05 -11.73
CA MET A 269 4.36 23.31 -11.59
C MET A 269 3.49 24.43 -12.15
N TYR A 270 2.89 25.23 -11.27
CA TYR A 270 2.08 26.38 -11.64
C TYR A 270 2.90 27.66 -11.61
N VAL A 271 2.82 28.45 -12.66
CA VAL A 271 3.35 29.82 -12.68
C VAL A 271 2.23 30.74 -12.21
N THR A 272 2.47 31.43 -11.11
CA THR A 272 1.53 32.40 -10.56
C THR A 272 2.16 33.77 -10.53
N LYS A 273 1.37 34.82 -10.75
CA LYS A 273 1.84 36.21 -10.64
C LYS A 273 1.38 36.79 -9.31
N ASP A 274 2.29 37.42 -8.59
CA ASP A 274 1.91 38.20 -7.41
C ASP A 274 1.18 39.49 -7.82
N LYS A 275 0.67 40.24 -6.83
CA LYS A 275 -0.05 41.51 -7.05
C LYS A 275 0.78 42.58 -7.77
N ASN A 276 2.10 42.39 -7.87
CA ASN A 276 3.04 43.29 -8.56
C ASN A 276 3.46 42.75 -9.93
N GLY A 277 2.85 41.66 -10.41
CA GLY A 277 3.11 41.07 -11.72
C GLY A 277 4.35 40.17 -11.79
N LYS A 278 5.01 39.87 -10.65
CA LYS A 278 6.21 39.03 -10.61
C LYS A 278 5.81 37.55 -10.54
N GLU A 279 6.43 36.74 -11.39
CA GLU A 279 6.15 35.31 -11.51
C GLU A 279 6.84 34.47 -10.43
N HIS A 280 6.05 33.60 -9.79
CA HIS A 280 6.48 32.61 -8.81
C HIS A 280 6.04 31.22 -9.27
N LYS A 281 6.96 30.25 -9.22
CA LYS A 281 6.70 28.87 -9.60
C LYS A 281 6.40 28.04 -8.35
N GLU A 282 5.19 27.49 -8.27
CA GLU A 282 4.74 26.66 -7.14
C GLU A 282 4.49 25.21 -7.59
N ASP A 283 4.87 24.24 -6.76
CA ASP A 283 4.71 22.80 -6.99
C ASP A 283 3.63 22.24 -6.05
N ILE A 284 2.38 22.33 -6.50
CA ILE A 284 1.18 22.12 -5.68
C ILE A 284 0.18 21.21 -6.41
N THR A 285 -0.77 20.62 -5.68
CA THR A 285 -1.84 19.86 -6.33
C THR A 285 -2.72 20.74 -7.19
N HIS A 286 -3.43 20.12 -8.13
CA HIS A 286 -4.47 20.81 -8.89
C HIS A 286 -5.55 21.40 -7.97
N LEU A 287 -5.94 20.69 -6.90
CA LEU A 287 -6.87 21.24 -5.90
C LEU A 287 -6.30 22.45 -5.14
N GLU A 288 -5.04 22.36 -4.69
CA GLU A 288 -4.35 23.48 -4.01
C GLU A 288 -4.22 24.70 -4.94
N PHE A 289 -4.01 24.48 -6.24
CA PHE A 289 -3.98 25.56 -7.22
C PHE A 289 -5.35 26.22 -7.39
N ILE A 290 -6.42 25.43 -7.52
CA ILE A 290 -7.80 25.95 -7.60
C ILE A 290 -8.11 26.83 -6.39
N GLN A 291 -7.78 26.34 -5.19
CA GLN A 291 -7.96 27.07 -3.92
C GLN A 291 -7.21 28.41 -3.91
N LYS A 292 -5.94 28.43 -4.34
CA LYS A 292 -5.12 29.65 -4.35
C LYS A 292 -5.45 30.64 -5.47
N ASP A 293 -5.94 30.15 -6.61
CA ASP A 293 -6.31 31.00 -7.77
C ASP A 293 -7.56 31.83 -7.47
N GLU A 294 -8.53 31.25 -6.77
CA GLU A 294 -9.73 31.95 -6.29
C GLU A 294 -9.41 33.10 -5.34
N GLU A 295 -8.48 32.90 -4.41
CA GLU A 295 -8.04 33.95 -3.47
C GLU A 295 -7.28 35.11 -4.14
N ARG A 296 -6.70 34.86 -5.34
CA ARG A 296 -5.84 35.82 -6.05
C ARG A 296 -6.59 36.59 -7.15
N SER A 297 -7.69 36.06 -7.68
CA SER A 297 -8.46 36.69 -8.77
C SER A 297 -9.62 37.55 -8.23
N ASN A 298 -9.60 38.85 -8.53
CA ASN A 298 -10.71 39.77 -8.19
C ASN A 298 -11.90 39.68 -9.19
N SER A 299 -12.02 38.59 -9.96
CA SER A 299 -13.08 38.43 -10.98
C SER A 299 -13.66 37.01 -10.97
N THR A 300 -14.99 36.94 -11.02
CA THR A 300 -15.90 35.80 -11.26
C THR A 300 -15.26 34.46 -11.64
N ALA A 301 -15.41 33.46 -10.74
CA ALA A 301 -15.20 32.02 -10.91
C ALA A 301 -13.84 31.59 -11.51
N SER A 302 -13.03 30.84 -10.75
CA SER A 302 -11.74 30.37 -11.25
C SER A 302 -11.94 29.54 -12.53
N LYS A 303 -11.02 29.67 -13.50
CA LYS A 303 -11.11 28.97 -14.81
C LYS A 303 -11.17 27.44 -14.69
N CYS A 304 -10.86 26.90 -13.51
CA CYS A 304 -10.88 25.48 -13.18
C CYS A 304 -12.20 25.05 -12.50
N GLU A 305 -12.89 25.95 -11.79
CA GLU A 305 -14.18 25.67 -11.11
C GLU A 305 -15.23 25.16 -12.10
N GLY A 306 -15.43 25.85 -13.22
CA GLY A 306 -16.47 25.50 -14.21
C GLY A 306 -16.30 24.13 -14.89
N LEU A 307 -15.11 23.52 -14.84
CA LEU A 307 -14.85 22.21 -15.45
C LEU A 307 -15.15 21.05 -14.49
N PHE A 308 -14.88 21.24 -13.20
CA PHE A 308 -15.09 20.22 -12.16
C PHE A 308 -16.42 20.36 -11.43
N LYS A 309 -17.06 21.53 -11.53
CA LYS A 309 -18.40 21.81 -11.00
C LYS A 309 -19.44 20.72 -11.32
N PRO A 310 -19.54 20.17 -12.56
CA PRO A 310 -20.49 19.11 -12.84
C PRO A 310 -20.30 17.84 -11.99
N PHE A 311 -19.06 17.52 -11.59
CA PHE A 311 -18.76 16.37 -10.73
C PHE A 311 -19.13 16.66 -9.26
N ALA A 312 -18.89 17.88 -8.78
CA ALA A 312 -19.35 18.33 -7.46
C ALA A 312 -20.89 18.35 -7.38
N GLU A 313 -21.55 18.90 -8.40
CA GLU A 313 -23.02 18.91 -8.51
C GLU A 313 -23.61 17.49 -8.57
N LYS A 314 -22.95 16.55 -9.27
CA LYS A 314 -23.33 15.14 -9.27
C LYS A 314 -23.24 14.52 -7.87
N LEU A 315 -22.15 14.73 -7.14
CA LEU A 315 -21.99 14.23 -5.76
C LEU A 315 -23.06 14.83 -4.83
N ASN A 316 -23.29 16.13 -4.91
CA ASN A 316 -24.35 16.81 -4.15
C ASN A 316 -25.74 16.23 -4.48
N SER A 317 -26.01 15.91 -5.75
CA SER A 317 -27.25 15.27 -6.18
C SER A 317 -27.43 13.87 -5.57
N LEU A 318 -26.40 13.01 -5.66
CA LEU A 318 -26.42 11.65 -5.10
C LEU A 318 -26.59 11.63 -3.58
N LEU A 319 -26.01 12.60 -2.87
CA LEU A 319 -26.04 12.68 -1.42
C LEU A 319 -27.24 13.48 -0.87
N SER A 320 -28.05 14.10 -1.74
CA SER A 320 -29.12 15.03 -1.35
C SER A 320 -30.23 14.41 -0.49
N SER A 321 -30.45 13.10 -0.58
CA SER A 321 -31.40 12.38 0.29
C SER A 321 -30.86 12.17 1.71
N GLU A 322 -29.53 12.13 1.85
CA GLU A 322 -28.84 11.74 3.07
C GLU A 322 -28.28 12.95 3.84
N THR A 323 -27.85 14.03 3.19
CA THR A 323 -27.33 15.24 3.86
C THR A 323 -27.87 16.53 3.24
N SER A 324 -28.02 17.57 4.07
CA SER A 324 -28.37 18.92 3.65
C SER A 324 -27.16 19.78 3.28
N ASN A 325 -25.94 19.31 3.57
CA ASN A 325 -24.70 20.04 3.28
C ASN A 325 -24.45 20.08 1.76
N LYS A 326 -23.85 21.18 1.29
CA LYS A 326 -23.46 21.33 -0.12
C LYS A 326 -21.97 21.53 -0.23
N PHE A 327 -21.34 20.75 -1.11
CA PHE A 327 -19.90 20.71 -1.24
C PHE A 327 -19.45 21.36 -2.54
N GLU A 328 -18.63 22.39 -2.42
CA GLU A 328 -17.93 23.02 -3.54
C GLU A 328 -16.71 22.19 -3.97
N THR A 329 -16.22 22.40 -5.21
CA THR A 329 -15.15 21.58 -5.80
C THR A 329 -13.90 21.55 -4.92
N GLU A 330 -13.53 22.68 -4.34
CA GLU A 330 -12.36 22.87 -3.50
C GLU A 330 -12.46 22.24 -2.11
N ASN A 331 -13.67 21.78 -1.71
CA ASN A 331 -13.98 21.21 -0.41
C ASN A 331 -14.23 19.70 -0.44
N ILE A 332 -14.01 19.05 -1.60
CA ILE A 332 -14.18 17.61 -1.77
C ILE A 332 -12.83 16.92 -1.79
N TYR A 333 -12.65 15.97 -0.88
CA TYR A 333 -11.43 15.17 -0.73
C TYR A 333 -11.76 13.68 -0.86
N CYS A 334 -10.96 12.95 -1.61
CA CYS A 334 -11.12 11.52 -1.82
C CYS A 334 -9.89 10.75 -1.33
N VAL A 335 -10.13 9.86 -0.37
CA VAL A 335 -9.14 8.92 0.15
C VAL A 335 -8.99 7.77 -0.82
N ASN A 336 -7.81 7.58 -1.40
CA ASN A 336 -7.55 6.49 -2.34
C ASN A 336 -6.19 5.84 -2.08
N LEU A 337 -5.96 4.65 -2.65
CA LEU A 337 -4.65 3.99 -2.63
C LEU A 337 -3.72 4.75 -3.57
N THR A 338 -2.56 5.12 -3.06
CA THR A 338 -1.44 5.50 -3.91
C THR A 338 -0.90 4.26 -4.61
N SER A 339 -0.03 4.44 -5.62
CA SER A 339 0.65 3.33 -6.30
C SER A 339 1.49 2.42 -5.37
N SER A 340 1.68 2.81 -4.11
CA SER A 340 2.39 2.05 -3.07
C SER A 340 1.45 1.29 -2.11
N SER A 341 0.15 1.21 -2.42
CA SER A 341 -0.88 0.57 -1.57
C SER A 341 -1.09 1.21 -0.20
N THR A 342 -0.46 2.36 0.07
CA THR A 342 -0.74 3.24 1.21
C THR A 342 -1.80 4.27 0.83
N SER A 343 -2.66 4.68 1.76
CA SER A 343 -3.68 5.70 1.50
C SER A 343 -3.05 7.10 1.37
N ASN A 344 -3.66 7.97 0.57
CA ASN A 344 -3.28 9.39 0.50
C ASN A 344 -3.77 10.22 1.72
N ALA A 345 -4.28 9.58 2.78
CA ALA A 345 -4.85 10.23 3.95
C ALA A 345 -3.89 11.22 4.65
N SER A 346 -2.60 10.88 4.76
CA SER A 346 -1.58 11.80 5.34
C SER A 346 -1.47 13.11 4.56
N ARG A 347 -1.65 13.06 3.24
CA ARG A 347 -1.58 14.25 2.38
C ARG A 347 -2.82 15.09 2.52
N ILE A 348 -4.00 14.47 2.52
CA ILE A 348 -5.27 15.13 2.81
C ILE A 348 -5.19 15.82 4.18
N ASN A 349 -4.65 15.15 5.21
CA ASN A 349 -4.45 15.75 6.53
C ASN A 349 -3.53 16.97 6.51
N LYS A 350 -2.48 16.98 5.67
CA LYS A 350 -1.61 18.16 5.50
C LYS A 350 -2.38 19.33 4.90
N LEU A 351 -3.24 19.08 3.91
CA LEU A 351 -4.09 20.10 3.29
C LEU A 351 -5.11 20.64 4.30
N LEU A 352 -5.78 19.76 5.03
CA LEU A 352 -6.77 20.13 6.05
C LEU A 352 -6.14 20.89 7.23
N LYS A 353 -4.91 20.54 7.64
CA LYS A 353 -4.17 21.28 8.67
C LYS A 353 -3.78 22.69 8.22
N ARG A 354 -3.26 22.84 6.99
CA ARG A 354 -2.99 24.17 6.44
C ARG A 354 -4.28 24.99 6.32
N ARG A 355 -5.36 24.34 5.89
CA ARG A 355 -6.68 24.98 5.80
C ARG A 355 -7.16 25.41 7.19
N GLU A 356 -6.92 24.66 8.27
CA GLU A 356 -7.18 25.14 9.64
C GLU A 356 -6.42 26.43 9.99
N GLU A 357 -5.16 26.56 9.56
CA GLU A 357 -4.35 27.78 9.77
C GLU A 357 -4.89 28.99 8.97
N GLU A 358 -5.51 28.74 7.81
CA GLU A 358 -6.03 29.73 6.86
C GLU A 358 -7.54 30.02 7.03
N LEU A 359 -8.31 29.13 7.67
CA LEU A 359 -9.77 29.19 7.75
C LEU A 359 -10.25 30.31 8.68
N TYR A 360 -10.83 31.35 8.09
CA TYR A 360 -11.55 32.40 8.82
C TYR A 360 -13.08 32.16 8.89
N LYS A 361 -13.64 31.27 8.04
CA LYS A 361 -15.09 31.00 7.89
C LYS A 361 -15.41 29.49 8.03
N GLN A 362 -16.67 29.15 8.37
CA GLN A 362 -17.16 27.76 8.44
C GLN A 362 -17.42 27.24 7.02
N GLU A 363 -16.93 26.04 6.70
CA GLU A 363 -17.13 25.41 5.38
C GLU A 363 -17.63 23.96 5.50
N ASP A 364 -18.46 23.55 4.54
CA ASP A 364 -18.92 22.16 4.38
C ASP A 364 -17.88 21.37 3.57
N MET A 365 -17.30 20.34 4.18
CA MET A 365 -16.24 19.52 3.61
C MET A 365 -16.69 18.07 3.44
N LEU A 366 -16.38 17.48 2.28
CA LEU A 366 -16.72 16.10 1.96
C LEU A 366 -15.46 15.23 1.90
N ILE A 367 -15.45 14.13 2.64
CA ILE A 367 -14.43 13.09 2.59
C ILE A 367 -15.02 11.81 2.02
N LEU A 368 -14.56 11.40 0.84
CA LEU A 368 -14.95 10.15 0.20
C LEU A 368 -13.93 9.06 0.54
N CYS A 369 -14.36 8.00 1.21
CA CYS A 369 -13.56 6.82 1.58
C CYS A 369 -14.08 5.57 0.83
N PRO A 370 -13.83 5.45 -0.49
CA PRO A 370 -14.38 4.42 -1.37
C PRO A 370 -13.75 3.02 -1.23
N ILE A 371 -12.67 2.87 -0.45
CA ILE A 371 -11.82 1.66 -0.48
C ILE A 371 -11.37 1.21 0.91
N LYS A 372 -11.21 -0.11 1.06
CA LYS A 372 -10.46 -0.70 2.17
C LYS A 372 -8.96 -0.40 2.00
N THR A 373 -8.30 -0.05 3.10
CA THR A 373 -6.86 0.25 3.13
C THR A 373 -6.15 -0.67 4.13
N ALA A 374 -4.83 -0.86 3.97
CA ALA A 374 -4.04 -1.77 4.83
C ALA A 374 -3.86 -1.26 6.27
N THR A 375 -4.03 0.04 6.47
CA THR A 375 -4.03 0.71 7.77
C THR A 375 -5.32 1.52 7.89
N PRO A 376 -5.99 1.56 9.05
CA PRO A 376 -7.18 2.38 9.26
C PRO A 376 -7.06 3.80 8.69
N ILE A 377 -8.08 4.25 7.97
CA ILE A 377 -8.15 5.61 7.43
C ILE A 377 -8.33 6.57 8.59
N ARG A 378 -7.37 7.47 8.78
CA ARG A 378 -7.38 8.48 9.85
C ARG A 378 -7.33 9.87 9.23
N ILE A 379 -8.39 10.66 9.38
CA ILE A 379 -8.51 12.00 8.80
C ILE A 379 -8.66 13.07 9.88
N PHE A 380 -7.89 14.15 9.75
CA PHE A 380 -7.91 15.32 10.63
C PHE A 380 -9.07 16.24 10.26
N GLN A 381 -9.94 16.56 11.22
CA GLN A 381 -11.03 17.52 11.02
C GLN A 381 -10.58 18.94 11.46
N PRO A 382 -10.60 19.94 10.55
CA PRO A 382 -10.33 21.34 10.92
C PRO A 382 -11.34 21.90 11.92
N LYS A 383 -10.89 22.75 12.84
CA LYS A 383 -11.68 23.37 13.92
C LYS A 383 -12.86 24.26 13.50
N LYS A 384 -13.04 24.58 12.21
CA LYS A 384 -14.17 25.38 11.68
C LYS A 384 -14.80 24.72 10.46
N SER A 385 -15.15 23.44 10.58
CA SER A 385 -15.67 22.67 9.44
C SER A 385 -16.88 21.82 9.81
N ASN A 386 -17.83 21.73 8.88
CA ASN A 386 -18.83 20.68 8.87
C ASN A 386 -18.29 19.54 8.00
N PHE A 387 -18.08 18.37 8.58
CA PHE A 387 -17.29 17.31 7.97
C PHE A 387 -18.17 16.10 7.63
N THR A 388 -18.48 15.90 6.36
CA THR A 388 -19.29 14.76 5.90
C THR A 388 -18.37 13.68 5.35
N ILE A 389 -18.49 12.46 5.85
CA ILE A 389 -17.65 11.31 5.46
C ILE A 389 -18.54 10.25 4.80
N VAL A 390 -18.23 9.87 3.57
CA VAL A 390 -18.88 8.76 2.86
C VAL A 390 -17.97 7.53 2.95
N LEU A 391 -18.44 6.47 3.61
CA LEU A 391 -17.67 5.26 3.92
C LEU A 391 -18.19 4.06 3.13
N ALA A 392 -17.32 3.43 2.33
CA ALA A 392 -17.62 2.19 1.62
C ALA A 392 -17.43 0.94 2.49
N SER A 393 -18.07 -0.16 2.11
CA SER A 393 -18.01 -1.43 2.87
C SER A 393 -16.58 -1.92 3.10
N GLN A 394 -16.37 -2.55 4.25
CA GLN A 394 -15.12 -3.13 4.75
C GLN A 394 -14.01 -2.10 4.99
N SER A 395 -14.30 -0.81 4.88
CA SER A 395 -13.38 0.26 5.24
C SER A 395 -13.20 0.33 6.74
N GLU A 396 -11.94 0.38 7.17
CA GLU A 396 -11.54 0.63 8.55
C GLU A 396 -11.27 2.13 8.70
N PHE A 397 -12.05 2.81 9.54
CA PHE A 397 -11.92 4.25 9.76
C PHE A 397 -11.61 4.54 11.24
N ASP A 398 -10.53 5.28 11.49
CA ASP A 398 -10.06 5.67 12.82
C ASP A 398 -10.58 7.07 13.17
N CYS A 399 -11.42 7.14 14.19
CA CYS A 399 -12.10 8.36 14.62
C CYS A 399 -11.26 9.28 15.54
N SER A 400 -10.01 8.92 15.84
CA SER A 400 -9.16 9.63 16.83
C SER A 400 -8.79 11.08 16.49
N GLU A 401 -8.94 11.52 15.24
CA GLU A 401 -8.61 12.88 14.79
C GLU A 401 -9.85 13.69 14.35
N LEU A 402 -11.04 13.16 14.65
CA LEU A 402 -12.30 13.88 14.47
C LEU A 402 -12.57 14.73 15.72
N ASN A 403 -13.15 15.93 15.53
CA ASN A 403 -13.57 16.84 16.59
C ASN A 403 -12.47 17.19 17.64
N PRO A 404 -11.37 17.87 17.22
CA PRO A 404 -10.25 18.19 18.11
C PRO A 404 -10.66 19.06 19.31
N LYS A 405 -10.19 18.71 20.52
CA LYS A 405 -10.43 19.50 21.75
C LYS A 405 -9.84 20.90 21.62
N GLU A 406 -10.60 21.92 22.02
CA GLU A 406 -10.10 23.29 22.18
C GLU A 406 -8.94 23.34 23.18
N LEU A 407 -7.85 23.99 22.79
CA LEU A 407 -6.66 24.21 23.62
C LEU A 407 -6.69 25.56 24.37
N ASN A 408 -7.73 26.40 24.22
CA ASN A 408 -7.78 27.66 24.94
C ASN A 408 -9.20 28.27 25.09
N PRO A 409 -9.85 28.19 26.26
CA PRO A 409 -11.19 28.77 26.50
C PRO A 409 -11.19 30.31 26.62
N SER A 410 -10.05 30.99 26.43
CA SER A 410 -9.89 32.42 26.75
C SER A 410 -10.23 33.40 25.61
N ARG A 411 -10.80 32.95 24.47
CA ARG A 411 -11.13 33.83 23.32
C ARG A 411 -12.65 33.88 23.04
N PRO A 412 -13.34 35.03 23.19
CA PRO A 412 -14.81 35.09 23.28
C PRO A 412 -15.63 35.00 21.97
N ASN A 413 -15.07 34.63 20.82
CA ASN A 413 -15.77 34.74 19.52
C ASN A 413 -15.74 33.46 18.64
N TYR A 414 -15.71 32.26 19.23
CA TYR A 414 -15.74 30.99 18.46
C TYR A 414 -16.87 30.06 18.92
N GLY A 415 -18.11 30.41 18.57
CA GLY A 415 -19.33 29.76 19.06
C GLY A 415 -20.03 28.75 18.13
N LYS A 416 -19.32 27.99 17.29
CA LYS A 416 -19.94 26.85 16.56
C LYS A 416 -19.10 25.58 16.63
N LEU A 417 -19.68 24.63 17.34
CA LEU A 417 -19.53 23.19 17.23
C LEU A 417 -19.09 22.64 15.87
N ASN A 418 -17.96 21.91 15.83
CA ASN A 418 -17.60 21.11 14.66
C ASN A 418 -18.50 19.89 14.56
N LEU A 419 -19.15 19.76 13.41
CA LEU A 419 -20.08 18.69 13.07
C LEU A 419 -19.38 17.64 12.24
N CYS A 420 -19.58 16.36 12.54
CA CYS A 420 -19.22 15.29 11.63
C CYS A 420 -20.46 14.44 11.28
N GLU A 421 -20.67 14.20 9.98
CA GLU A 421 -21.73 13.32 9.47
C GLU A 421 -21.10 12.08 8.82
N LEU A 422 -21.64 10.90 9.11
CA LEU A 422 -21.20 9.64 8.51
C LEU A 422 -22.31 9.07 7.62
N ILE A 423 -22.00 8.90 6.34
CA ILE A 423 -22.86 8.31 5.32
C ILE A 423 -22.24 6.98 4.90
N LEU A 424 -23.02 5.89 4.95
CA LEU A 424 -22.60 4.55 4.52
C LEU A 424 -23.03 4.33 3.06
N THR A 425 -22.19 3.66 2.28
CA THR A 425 -22.53 3.27 0.90
C THR A 425 -22.22 1.80 0.62
N ASP A 426 -23.07 1.16 -0.18
CA ASP A 426 -22.83 -0.19 -0.71
C ASP A 426 -21.90 -0.21 -1.93
N PHE A 427 -21.47 0.97 -2.40
CA PHE A 427 -20.52 1.09 -3.49
C PHE A 427 -19.20 0.37 -3.17
N LYS A 428 -18.81 -0.56 -4.05
CA LYS A 428 -17.53 -1.28 -4.00
C LYS A 428 -16.61 -0.73 -5.09
N PHE A 429 -15.55 -0.03 -4.69
CA PHE A 429 -14.55 0.43 -5.64
C PHE A 429 -13.59 -0.72 -5.99
N ASP A 430 -13.95 -1.52 -7.00
CA ASP A 430 -13.08 -2.56 -7.56
C ASP A 430 -12.70 -2.17 -8.99
N THR A 431 -11.44 -1.81 -9.23
CA THR A 431 -11.00 -1.24 -10.52
C THR A 431 -10.93 -2.25 -11.68
N TYR A 432 -11.46 -3.46 -11.51
CA TYR A 432 -11.31 -4.54 -12.49
C TYR A 432 -12.56 -5.39 -12.78
N GLU A 433 -13.70 -5.17 -12.13
CA GLU A 433 -14.95 -5.76 -12.63
C GLU A 433 -15.57 -4.82 -13.67
N LYS A 434 -15.44 -5.20 -14.94
CA LYS A 434 -16.31 -4.67 -15.98
C LYS A 434 -17.74 -5.09 -15.62
N GLU A 435 -18.58 -4.13 -15.27
CA GLU A 435 -20.02 -4.31 -15.40
C GLU A 435 -20.33 -4.56 -16.88
N ASN A 436 -20.49 -5.83 -17.23
CA ASN A 436 -21.14 -6.23 -18.47
C ASN A 436 -22.60 -5.84 -18.32
N ASN A 437 -22.96 -4.63 -18.78
CA ASN A 437 -24.19 -4.29 -19.50
C ASN A 437 -24.37 -2.77 -19.47
N GLY A 438 -24.34 -2.12 -20.63
CA GLY A 438 -24.50 -0.68 -20.74
C GLY A 438 -25.86 -0.21 -20.25
N ALA A 439 -25.91 0.33 -19.05
CA ALA A 439 -26.87 1.32 -18.54
C ALA A 439 -26.36 1.84 -17.19
N SER A 440 -26.38 3.17 -16.99
CA SER A 440 -26.06 3.90 -15.75
C SER A 440 -26.38 3.13 -14.45
N SER A 441 -25.35 2.58 -13.80
CA SER A 441 -25.42 1.80 -12.55
C SER A 441 -25.43 2.66 -11.27
N ASP A 442 -25.33 3.98 -11.40
CA ASP A 442 -25.46 4.91 -10.26
C ASP A 442 -26.82 4.83 -9.57
N ARG A 443 -27.88 4.43 -10.29
CA ARG A 443 -29.25 4.32 -9.73
C ARG A 443 -29.42 3.19 -8.73
N ASP A 444 -28.47 2.25 -8.69
CA ASP A 444 -28.49 1.11 -7.77
C ASP A 444 -27.56 1.31 -6.56
N ILE A 445 -26.75 2.39 -6.55
CA ILE A 445 -25.91 2.72 -5.39
C ILE A 445 -26.82 3.22 -4.27
N LYS A 446 -26.72 2.57 -3.12
CA LYS A 446 -27.48 2.94 -1.93
C LYS A 446 -26.59 3.73 -1.00
N PHE A 447 -27.10 4.88 -0.59
CA PHE A 447 -26.54 5.68 0.49
C PHE A 447 -27.46 5.61 1.69
N LYS A 448 -26.87 5.62 2.88
CA LYS A 448 -27.62 5.73 4.12
C LYS A 448 -26.87 6.61 5.09
N ASN A 449 -27.50 7.71 5.49
CA ASN A 449 -27.02 8.47 6.63
C ASN A 449 -27.19 7.63 7.91
N ALA A 450 -26.17 7.62 8.75
CA ALA A 450 -26.27 7.01 10.08
C ALA A 450 -27.27 7.73 11.02
N LYS A 451 -27.83 8.88 10.64
CA LYS A 451 -28.95 9.56 11.32
C LYS A 451 -30.31 8.91 11.03
N THR A 452 -31.05 8.51 12.05
CA THR A 452 -32.48 8.11 11.92
C THR A 452 -33.43 9.28 12.20
N LYS A 453 -34.44 9.45 11.33
CA LYS A 453 -35.53 10.43 11.48
C LYS A 453 -36.58 9.96 12.48
N SER A 454 -36.24 9.99 13.76
CA SER A 454 -37.11 10.08 14.94
C SER A 454 -36.19 9.78 16.12
N ASP A 455 -36.03 10.76 17.00
CA ASP A 455 -35.02 10.82 18.07
C ASP A 455 -33.56 10.86 17.56
N SER A 456 -33.09 12.10 17.44
CA SER A 456 -31.83 12.54 16.85
C SER A 456 -30.58 11.90 17.46
N VAL A 457 -29.73 11.28 16.62
CA VAL A 457 -28.30 11.07 16.88
C VAL A 457 -27.51 11.99 15.97
N ILE A 458 -26.98 13.10 16.50
CA ILE A 458 -26.06 13.99 15.78
C ILE A 458 -24.79 14.18 16.61
N LEU A 459 -23.61 14.12 15.98
CA LEU A 459 -22.31 14.33 16.61
C LEU A 459 -22.08 15.84 16.90
N TYR A 460 -22.35 16.29 18.12
CA TYR A 460 -22.05 17.65 18.62
C TYR A 460 -21.46 17.61 20.06
N LYS A 461 -20.44 18.43 20.36
CA LYS A 461 -20.01 18.93 21.70
C LYS A 461 -20.57 20.34 22.06
N GLU A 462 -21.68 20.46 22.80
CA GLU A 462 -22.19 21.76 23.30
C GLU A 462 -21.13 22.53 24.11
N ASN A 463 -20.93 23.82 23.81
CA ASN A 463 -20.21 24.76 24.67
C ASN A 463 -21.26 25.58 25.44
N ASP A 464 -21.29 25.45 26.77
CA ASP A 464 -22.23 26.16 27.65
C ASP A 464 -21.65 27.54 28.03
N ASP A 465 -22.01 28.57 27.26
CA ASP A 465 -21.85 29.97 27.66
C ASP A 465 -23.15 30.47 28.30
N GLY A 466 -23.37 30.14 29.58
CA GLY A 466 -24.58 30.55 30.31
C GLY A 466 -24.39 30.56 31.81
N LYS A 467 -24.23 31.76 32.39
CA LYS A 467 -24.22 32.00 33.83
C LYS A 467 -25.59 31.65 34.42
N ASP A 468 -25.77 30.47 35.02
CA ASP A 468 -26.73 30.26 36.12
C ASP A 468 -26.43 28.96 36.90
N ASP A 469 -25.96 29.14 38.14
CA ASP A 469 -25.73 28.06 39.11
C ASP A 469 -27.09 27.56 39.64
N LYS A 470 -27.57 26.38 39.18
CA LYS A 470 -28.35 25.44 40.03
C LYS A 470 -28.72 24.06 39.44
N ASN A 471 -28.29 23.68 38.24
CA ASN A 471 -28.46 22.30 37.74
C ASN A 471 -27.16 21.76 37.10
N LYS A 472 -26.26 21.19 37.90
CA LYS A 472 -25.00 20.58 37.42
C LYS A 472 -25.14 19.07 37.17
N THR A 473 -25.47 18.72 35.92
CA THR A 473 -25.24 17.45 35.22
C THR A 473 -25.38 17.80 33.73
N LYS A 474 -24.46 17.58 32.78
CA LYS A 474 -23.38 16.60 32.58
C LYS A 474 -22.40 17.20 31.55
N GLY A 475 -21.13 16.83 31.63
CA GLY A 475 -20.18 17.07 30.53
C GLY A 475 -20.54 16.29 29.26
N ALA A 476 -19.98 16.76 28.14
CA ALA A 476 -20.11 16.23 26.78
C ALA A 476 -20.43 14.73 26.70
N CYS A 477 -21.61 14.41 26.16
CA CYS A 477 -22.11 13.04 26.00
C CYS A 477 -22.54 12.86 24.54
N PHE A 478 -21.96 11.89 23.84
CA PHE A 478 -22.56 11.36 22.63
C PHE A 478 -23.69 10.41 23.03
N THR A 479 -24.87 10.54 22.44
CA THR A 479 -26.01 9.69 22.78
C THR A 479 -26.24 8.69 21.65
N SER A 480 -26.18 7.40 21.96
CA SER A 480 -26.90 6.35 21.24
C SER A 480 -27.88 5.73 22.25
N ILE A 481 -29.17 5.63 21.91
CA ILE A 481 -30.09 4.73 22.60
C ILE A 481 -31.02 4.05 21.57
N ARG A 482 -31.22 2.76 21.85
CA ARG A 482 -31.81 1.64 21.10
C ARG A 482 -33.32 1.70 20.82
N GLN A 483 -33.76 0.68 20.05
CA GLN A 483 -35.08 0.01 20.01
C GLN A 483 -36.16 0.63 19.11
N SER A 484 -36.01 0.48 17.78
CA SER A 484 -37.04 -0.02 16.84
C SER A 484 -36.82 0.53 15.42
N SER A 485 -35.84 0.00 14.68
CA SER A 485 -35.98 -0.14 13.23
C SER A 485 -34.96 -1.16 12.73
N ASP A 486 -35.41 -2.01 11.81
CA ASP A 486 -34.73 -3.22 11.34
C ASP A 486 -33.51 -2.95 10.41
N GLU A 487 -32.85 -1.78 10.47
CA GLU A 487 -32.06 -1.32 9.32
C GLU A 487 -30.52 -1.25 9.48
N ILE A 488 -29.95 -1.10 10.69
CA ILE A 488 -28.48 -1.11 10.90
C ILE A 488 -28.12 -1.86 12.19
N GLU A 489 -27.36 -2.95 12.07
CA GLU A 489 -26.87 -3.71 13.23
C GLU A 489 -25.50 -3.18 13.69
N TYR A 490 -25.33 -3.00 14.99
CA TYR A 490 -24.07 -2.55 15.59
C TYR A 490 -23.54 -3.60 16.56
N LYS A 491 -22.25 -3.93 16.45
CA LYS A 491 -21.56 -4.87 17.34
C LYS A 491 -20.18 -4.33 17.71
N LEU A 492 -19.90 -4.23 19.01
CA LEU A 492 -18.55 -3.91 19.49
C LEU A 492 -17.76 -5.21 19.60
N GLU A 493 -16.56 -5.27 19.02
CA GLU A 493 -15.61 -6.39 19.18
C GLU A 493 -14.21 -5.80 19.31
N ASP A 494 -13.46 -6.17 20.36
CA ASP A 494 -12.06 -5.72 20.59
C ASP A 494 -11.85 -4.19 20.58
N GLY A 495 -12.84 -3.40 21.01
CA GLY A 495 -12.78 -1.93 21.01
C GLY A 495 -13.05 -1.27 19.64
N VAL A 496 -13.43 -2.07 18.64
CA VAL A 496 -13.86 -1.63 17.31
C VAL A 496 -15.38 -1.72 17.21
N VAL A 497 -16.04 -0.64 16.79
CA VAL A 497 -17.47 -0.68 16.48
C VAL A 497 -17.64 -1.20 15.07
N LYS A 498 -18.15 -2.43 14.95
CA LYS A 498 -18.59 -3.02 13.69
C LYS A 498 -20.04 -2.60 13.45
N MET A 499 -20.30 -2.08 12.26
CA MET A 499 -21.63 -1.72 11.79
C MET A 499 -21.95 -2.57 10.58
N SER A 500 -23.17 -3.07 10.49
CA SER A 500 -23.65 -3.88 9.38
C SER A 500 -24.85 -3.19 8.75
N HIS A 501 -24.77 -2.90 7.45
CA HIS A 501 -25.82 -2.21 6.71
C HIS A 501 -25.89 -2.70 5.26
N PHE A 502 -27.08 -2.67 4.66
CA PHE A 502 -27.42 -3.29 3.36
C PHE A 502 -27.24 -4.82 3.33
N LYS A 503 -28.29 -5.52 2.89
CA LYS A 503 -28.27 -6.98 2.73
C LYS A 503 -27.52 -7.38 1.46
N LEU A 504 -26.63 -8.37 1.55
CA LEU A 504 -25.93 -8.93 0.39
C LEU A 504 -26.92 -9.63 -0.56
N PRO A 505 -26.87 -9.37 -1.88
CA PRO A 505 -27.83 -9.93 -2.84
C PRO A 505 -27.89 -11.48 -2.86
N SER A 506 -26.79 -12.14 -2.47
CA SER A 506 -26.61 -13.60 -2.57
C SER A 506 -26.92 -14.39 -1.29
N SER A 507 -27.30 -13.74 -0.20
CA SER A 507 -27.45 -14.38 1.11
C SER A 507 -28.63 -13.79 1.89
N LYS A 508 -29.46 -14.64 2.51
CA LYS A 508 -30.60 -14.17 3.32
C LYS A 508 -30.18 -13.57 4.66
N ASP A 509 -28.93 -13.71 5.08
CA ASP A 509 -28.48 -13.35 6.43
C ASP A 509 -27.11 -12.64 6.50
N GLU A 510 -26.55 -12.19 5.35
CA GLU A 510 -25.28 -11.45 5.34
C GLU A 510 -25.47 -9.98 4.95
N TYR A 511 -24.79 -9.09 5.67
CA TYR A 511 -24.85 -7.63 5.49
C TYR A 511 -23.46 -7.06 5.15
N LEU A 512 -23.41 -5.90 4.50
CA LEU A 512 -22.15 -5.19 4.29
C LEU A 512 -21.65 -4.62 5.63
N ASN A 513 -20.39 -4.89 5.97
CA ASN A 513 -19.82 -4.53 7.26
C ASN A 513 -18.91 -3.31 7.15
N PHE A 514 -18.83 -2.50 8.20
CA PHE A 514 -18.04 -1.27 8.30
C PHE A 514 -17.40 -1.20 9.70
N ASN A 515 -16.15 -0.75 9.81
CA ASN A 515 -15.42 -0.76 11.08
C ASN A 515 -15.02 0.66 11.49
N LEU A 516 -15.49 1.12 12.65
CA LEU A 516 -15.03 2.36 13.28
C LEU A 516 -14.09 2.04 14.45
N LEU A 517 -12.81 2.37 14.28
CA LEU A 517 -11.77 2.23 15.29
C LEU A 517 -11.71 3.47 16.16
N ASN A 518 -11.36 3.29 17.43
CA ASN A 518 -11.28 4.34 18.46
C ASN A 518 -12.58 5.15 18.67
N PHE A 519 -13.64 4.89 17.91
CA PHE A 519 -14.95 5.52 18.08
C PHE A 519 -15.46 5.32 19.52
N ALA A 520 -15.41 4.09 20.04
CA ALA A 520 -15.79 3.81 21.42
C ALA A 520 -14.97 4.59 22.46
N LYS A 521 -13.65 4.72 22.22
CA LYS A 521 -12.67 5.38 23.09
C LYS A 521 -12.85 6.91 23.12
N GLU A 522 -13.02 7.54 21.96
CA GLU A 522 -13.23 9.00 21.85
C GLU A 522 -14.64 9.42 22.31
N ASN A 523 -15.60 8.49 22.33
CA ASN A 523 -17.00 8.74 22.68
C ASN A 523 -17.41 8.18 24.07
N ASN A 524 -16.45 7.73 24.90
CA ASN A 524 -16.70 7.14 26.23
C ASN A 524 -17.69 5.94 26.24
N PHE A 525 -17.76 5.13 25.18
CA PHE A 525 -18.54 3.89 25.21
C PHE A 525 -17.91 2.90 26.19
N THR A 526 -18.72 2.39 27.11
CA THR A 526 -18.36 1.27 27.99
C THR A 526 -19.31 0.13 27.69
N LEU A 527 -18.83 -0.91 26.99
CA LEU A 527 -19.51 -2.21 26.92
C LEU A 527 -18.46 -3.29 27.17
N ARG A 528 -18.76 -4.13 28.17
CA ARG A 528 -17.93 -5.21 28.71
C ARG A 528 -17.64 -6.24 27.63
N ASP A 529 -16.37 -6.53 27.44
CA ASP A 529 -15.89 -7.74 26.78
C ASP A 529 -14.56 -8.12 27.44
N ASP A 530 -14.63 -8.88 28.52
CA ASP A 530 -13.45 -9.50 29.10
C ASP A 530 -13.81 -10.79 29.83
N LYS A 531 -13.27 -11.87 29.28
CA LYS A 531 -13.46 -13.27 29.67
C LYS A 531 -12.56 -13.71 30.84
N ASP A 532 -12.06 -12.82 31.69
CA ASP A 532 -11.10 -13.14 32.75
C ASP A 532 -11.40 -12.42 34.09
N SER A 533 -12.60 -12.60 34.66
CA SER A 533 -12.91 -12.22 36.04
C SER A 533 -13.54 -13.37 36.82
N ALA A 534 -12.75 -14.38 37.15
CA ALA A 534 -13.15 -15.55 37.95
C ALA A 534 -13.42 -15.24 39.45
N MET A 535 -14.13 -14.15 39.76
CA MET A 535 -14.53 -13.80 41.14
C MET A 535 -16.01 -13.40 41.29
N PHE A 536 -16.84 -13.50 40.25
CA PHE A 536 -18.28 -13.15 40.33
C PHE A 536 -19.21 -14.21 39.72
N ASP A 537 -19.21 -15.41 40.28
CA ASP A 537 -19.92 -16.56 39.71
C ASP A 537 -21.47 -16.51 39.75
N MET A 538 -22.15 -15.42 40.15
CA MET A 538 -23.62 -15.35 40.20
C MET A 538 -24.24 -14.02 39.75
N LYS A 539 -25.24 -14.10 38.85
CA LYS A 539 -26.10 -13.02 38.36
C LYS A 539 -27.51 -13.15 38.96
N LEU A 540 -27.98 -12.11 39.65
CA LEU A 540 -29.34 -12.03 40.20
C LEU A 540 -30.15 -10.96 39.45
N ARG A 541 -31.29 -11.34 38.86
CA ARG A 541 -32.21 -10.40 38.19
C ARG A 541 -33.68 -10.75 38.42
N LEU A 542 -34.54 -9.72 38.50
CA LEU A 542 -35.99 -9.90 38.47
C LEU A 542 -36.49 -9.79 37.02
N ALA A 543 -37.32 -10.73 36.60
CA ALA A 543 -37.91 -10.72 35.27
C ALA A 543 -38.88 -9.56 35.05
N LEU A 544 -38.95 -9.06 33.81
CA LEU A 544 -39.92 -8.06 33.39
C LEU A 544 -41.34 -8.62 33.51
N GLY A 545 -42.21 -7.97 34.27
CA GLY A 545 -43.62 -8.37 34.48
C GLY A 545 -43.90 -9.19 35.75
N ASN A 546 -42.92 -9.35 36.66
CA ASN A 546 -43.13 -10.09 37.92
C ASN A 546 -44.00 -9.34 38.93
N ASN A 547 -44.77 -10.12 39.72
CA ASN A 547 -45.54 -9.63 40.86
C ASN A 547 -44.80 -9.93 42.16
N VAL A 548 -44.59 -8.90 42.98
CA VAL A 548 -44.18 -9.03 44.38
C VAL A 548 -45.45 -9.01 45.22
N VAL A 549 -45.75 -10.11 45.92
CA VAL A 549 -47.03 -10.27 46.62
C VAL A 549 -46.81 -10.23 48.14
N PRO A 550 -47.37 -9.24 48.85
CA PRO A 550 -47.41 -9.26 50.30
C PRO A 550 -48.49 -10.24 50.77
N THR A 551 -48.15 -11.15 51.69
CA THR A 551 -49.12 -12.01 52.38
C THR A 551 -49.04 -11.69 53.88
N SER A 552 -50.02 -10.99 54.44
CA SER A 552 -49.97 -10.58 55.84
C SER A 552 -50.54 -11.65 56.76
N THR A 553 -49.83 -12.00 57.84
CA THR A 553 -50.37 -12.81 58.95
C THR A 553 -50.36 -12.10 60.32
N SER A 554 -49.77 -10.90 60.45
CA SER A 554 -49.85 -10.13 61.70
C SER A 554 -49.68 -8.61 61.51
N SER A 555 -50.04 -7.84 62.54
CA SER A 555 -49.95 -6.37 62.60
C SER A 555 -48.52 -5.82 62.72
N SER A 556 -47.50 -6.66 62.83
CA SER A 556 -46.10 -6.25 63.13
C SER A 556 -45.04 -6.68 62.11
N SER A 557 -45.37 -7.56 61.14
CA SER A 557 -44.41 -8.08 60.16
C SER A 557 -45.03 -8.24 58.76
N LEU A 558 -44.30 -7.85 57.71
CA LEU A 558 -44.65 -8.07 56.31
C LEU A 558 -43.90 -9.29 55.76
N ALA A 559 -44.61 -10.31 55.28
CA ALA A 559 -44.00 -11.38 54.48
C ALA A 559 -43.90 -10.92 53.02
N LEU A 560 -42.67 -10.79 52.51
CA LEU A 560 -42.35 -10.36 51.16
C LEU A 560 -41.99 -11.58 50.31
N THR A 561 -42.74 -11.84 49.25
CA THR A 561 -42.40 -12.89 48.27
C THR A 561 -41.95 -12.28 46.95
N LEU A 562 -40.75 -12.64 46.50
CA LEU A 562 -40.20 -12.32 45.19
C LEU A 562 -40.35 -13.54 44.28
N ASP A 563 -41.21 -13.43 43.27
CA ASP A 563 -41.39 -14.48 42.27
C ASP A 563 -40.57 -14.19 41.01
N ASN A 564 -40.25 -15.25 40.25
CA ASN A 564 -39.30 -15.29 39.14
C ASN A 564 -38.02 -14.47 39.32
N LEU A 565 -37.37 -14.64 40.47
CA LEU A 565 -35.99 -14.23 40.69
C LEU A 565 -35.09 -15.17 39.87
N ILE A 566 -34.47 -14.65 38.83
CA ILE A 566 -33.56 -15.42 37.99
C ILE A 566 -32.18 -15.42 38.66
N ILE A 567 -31.69 -16.62 38.95
CA ILE A 567 -30.37 -16.84 39.55
C ILE A 567 -29.57 -17.71 38.60
N GLU A 568 -28.56 -17.11 37.97
CA GLU A 568 -27.76 -17.74 36.94
C GLU A 568 -26.27 -17.57 37.23
N ASN A 569 -25.45 -18.56 36.89
CA ASN A 569 -24.01 -18.36 36.86
C ASN A 569 -23.60 -17.54 35.62
N GLU A 570 -22.32 -17.24 35.47
CA GLU A 570 -21.83 -16.42 34.35
C GLU A 570 -22.14 -17.00 32.96
N LYS A 571 -22.36 -18.32 32.88
CA LYS A 571 -22.70 -19.08 31.66
C LYS A 571 -24.21 -19.19 31.38
N GLY A 572 -25.07 -18.66 32.25
CA GLY A 572 -26.53 -18.78 32.10
C GLY A 572 -27.10 -20.13 32.54
N GLU A 573 -26.40 -20.83 33.43
CA GLU A 573 -26.80 -22.10 34.03
C GLU A 573 -27.27 -21.88 35.49
N ALA A 574 -27.99 -22.84 36.06
CA ALA A 574 -28.48 -22.75 37.44
C ALA A 574 -27.31 -22.72 38.45
N SER A 575 -27.45 -21.92 39.51
CA SER A 575 -26.48 -21.85 40.61
C SER A 575 -26.94 -22.61 41.85
N ASP A 576 -26.01 -23.22 42.59
CA ASP A 576 -26.24 -23.98 43.83
C ASP A 576 -26.27 -23.05 45.05
N ILE A 577 -27.24 -22.13 45.10
CA ILE A 577 -27.45 -21.23 46.23
C ILE A 577 -28.67 -21.64 47.05
N ASP A 578 -28.50 -21.75 48.36
CA ASP A 578 -29.58 -22.18 49.26
C ASP A 578 -30.44 -21.02 49.76
N LYS A 579 -29.90 -19.79 49.80
CA LYS A 579 -30.54 -18.60 50.38
C LYS A 579 -30.07 -17.29 49.75
N VAL A 580 -30.90 -16.25 49.83
CA VAL A 580 -30.59 -14.88 49.40
C VAL A 580 -30.94 -13.89 50.52
N TYR A 581 -30.41 -12.66 50.45
CA TYR A 581 -30.49 -11.66 51.52
C TYR A 581 -31.11 -10.36 51.02
N LEU A 582 -31.91 -9.72 51.86
CA LEU A 582 -32.43 -8.36 51.68
C LEU A 582 -31.74 -7.40 52.65
N HIS A 583 -31.12 -6.35 52.10
CA HIS A 583 -30.41 -5.33 52.85
C HIS A 583 -31.25 -4.06 52.95
N HIS A 584 -31.59 -3.63 54.17
CA HIS A 584 -32.35 -2.41 54.38
C HIS A 584 -31.46 -1.18 54.31
N CYS A 585 -31.78 -0.36 53.31
CA CYS A 585 -31.06 0.83 52.93
C CYS A 585 -31.14 1.96 53.96
N GLY A 586 -32.08 1.95 54.90
CA GLY A 586 -32.25 3.01 55.89
C GLY A 586 -31.48 2.77 57.19
N ASP A 587 -31.48 1.53 57.67
CA ASP A 587 -31.09 1.17 59.04
C ASP A 587 -30.05 0.03 59.11
N LYS A 588 -29.58 -0.47 57.95
CA LYS A 588 -28.60 -1.57 57.81
C LYS A 588 -29.09 -2.95 58.26
N SER A 589 -30.36 -3.11 58.60
CA SER A 589 -30.91 -4.42 58.94
C SER A 589 -30.86 -5.37 57.73
N ILE A 590 -30.68 -6.67 58.00
CA ILE A 590 -30.61 -7.71 56.98
C ILE A 590 -31.68 -8.75 57.25
N TYR A 591 -32.38 -9.12 56.19
CA TYR A 591 -33.39 -10.16 56.20
C TYR A 591 -32.96 -11.28 55.27
N GLU A 592 -32.62 -12.42 55.86
CA GLU A 592 -32.34 -13.65 55.14
C GLU A 592 -33.65 -14.27 54.61
N SER A 593 -33.61 -14.87 53.42
CA SER A 593 -34.79 -15.54 52.86
C SER A 593 -35.18 -16.74 53.72
N SER A 594 -36.42 -16.77 54.19
CA SER A 594 -36.99 -17.91 54.92
C SER A 594 -37.23 -19.11 54.00
N SER A 595 -37.38 -18.89 52.69
CA SER A 595 -37.42 -19.94 51.68
C SER A 595 -36.89 -19.44 50.34
N LEU A 596 -36.18 -20.30 49.62
CA LEU A 596 -35.78 -20.11 48.23
C LEU A 596 -36.09 -21.41 47.47
N VAL A 597 -37.04 -21.37 46.53
CA VAL A 597 -37.52 -22.57 45.82
C VAL A 597 -37.43 -22.34 44.33
N LYS A 598 -36.84 -23.28 43.59
CA LYS A 598 -36.78 -23.22 42.12
C LYS A 598 -38.18 -23.47 41.53
N ASN A 599 -38.61 -22.60 40.63
CA ASN A 599 -39.92 -22.71 39.97
C ASN A 599 -39.87 -23.85 38.95
N LYS A 600 -40.69 -24.90 39.14
CA LYS A 600 -40.67 -26.13 38.30
C LYS A 600 -41.39 -25.97 36.95
N ASP A 601 -42.40 -25.09 36.88
CA ASP A 601 -43.30 -24.93 35.73
C ASP A 601 -43.27 -23.49 35.15
N SER A 602 -42.12 -22.82 35.21
CA SER A 602 -41.95 -21.46 34.67
C SER A 602 -41.33 -21.49 33.27
N ASP A 603 -41.88 -20.73 32.33
CA ASP A 603 -41.28 -20.51 31.00
C ASP A 603 -39.91 -19.79 31.08
N MET A 604 -39.54 -19.31 32.28
CA MET A 604 -38.29 -18.60 32.54
C MET A 604 -37.21 -19.54 33.11
N LYS A 605 -36.16 -19.77 32.32
CA LYS A 605 -35.01 -20.59 32.72
C LYS A 605 -34.38 -20.07 34.02
N ASN A 606 -34.05 -20.97 34.94
CA ASN A 606 -33.36 -20.68 36.21
C ASN A 606 -34.10 -19.67 37.13
N SER A 607 -35.43 -19.72 37.11
CA SER A 607 -36.34 -18.90 37.92
C SER A 607 -36.57 -19.50 39.31
N TYR A 608 -36.56 -18.64 40.34
CA TYR A 608 -36.76 -18.99 41.74
C TYR A 608 -37.81 -18.09 42.41
N ARG A 609 -38.45 -18.62 43.44
CA ARG A 609 -39.30 -17.89 44.38
C ARG A 609 -38.59 -17.76 45.72
N ALA A 610 -38.35 -16.52 46.15
CA ALA A 610 -37.74 -16.20 47.44
C ALA A 610 -38.76 -15.54 48.38
N THR A 611 -38.83 -15.97 49.63
CA THR A 611 -39.71 -15.40 50.65
C THR A 611 -38.89 -14.85 51.82
N PHE A 612 -39.28 -13.68 52.32
CA PHE A 612 -38.61 -12.97 53.42
C PHE A 612 -39.65 -12.50 54.43
N ASN A 613 -39.27 -12.46 55.71
CA ASN A 613 -40.09 -11.85 56.76
C ASN A 613 -39.41 -10.56 57.23
N ILE A 614 -40.05 -9.42 56.94
CA ILE A 614 -39.49 -8.09 57.20
C ILE A 614 -40.38 -7.36 58.21
N PRO A 615 -39.85 -6.91 59.36
CA PRO A 615 -40.55 -5.99 60.25
C PRO A 615 -40.62 -4.63 59.55
N ILE A 616 -41.84 -4.13 59.32
CA ILE A 616 -42.06 -2.83 58.68
C ILE A 616 -42.94 -1.98 59.60
N ASP A 617 -42.43 -0.82 59.98
CA ASP A 617 -43.21 0.19 60.66
C ASP A 617 -44.16 0.88 59.67
N ARG A 618 -45.46 0.60 59.80
CA ARG A 618 -46.52 1.17 58.94
C ARG A 618 -46.75 2.67 59.19
N ASN A 619 -46.23 3.23 60.29
CA ASN A 619 -46.35 4.65 60.60
C ASN A 619 -45.25 5.48 59.94
N ASP A 620 -44.18 4.85 59.42
CA ASP A 620 -43.09 5.56 58.76
C ASP A 620 -43.50 6.02 57.35
N LYS A 621 -43.66 7.35 57.22
CA LYS A 621 -44.05 8.06 56.01
C LYS A 621 -43.02 8.08 54.88
N LYS A 622 -41.86 7.45 55.07
CA LYS A 622 -40.79 7.37 54.06
C LYS A 622 -40.87 6.08 53.27
N ASP A 623 -40.36 6.11 52.04
CA ASP A 623 -40.20 4.89 51.25
C ASP A 623 -39.08 4.03 51.84
N THR A 624 -39.36 2.74 51.98
CA THR A 624 -38.37 1.75 52.41
C THR A 624 -37.66 1.18 51.18
N LYS A 625 -36.35 1.37 51.09
CA LYS A 625 -35.53 0.77 50.03
C LYS A 625 -34.84 -0.48 50.57
N LEU A 626 -34.81 -1.53 49.77
CA LEU A 626 -34.22 -2.82 50.09
C LEU A 626 -33.37 -3.27 48.90
N ILE A 627 -32.28 -3.97 49.18
CA ILE A 627 -31.37 -4.49 48.16
C ILE A 627 -31.29 -6.01 48.25
N VAL A 628 -31.57 -6.71 47.14
CA VAL A 628 -31.42 -8.19 47.05
C VAL A 628 -29.97 -8.55 46.71
N TYR A 629 -29.38 -9.49 47.47
CA TYR A 629 -28.02 -9.98 47.23
C TYR A 629 -27.81 -11.44 47.65
N SER A 630 -26.74 -12.08 47.17
CA SER A 630 -26.38 -13.48 47.51
C SER A 630 -25.65 -13.65 48.86
N SER A 631 -25.28 -12.55 49.52
CA SER A 631 -24.55 -12.58 50.79
C SER A 631 -24.82 -11.37 51.69
N ASP A 632 -24.33 -11.42 52.93
CA ASP A 632 -24.42 -10.35 53.94
C ASP A 632 -23.39 -9.23 53.66
N LEU A 633 -23.83 -8.17 52.98
CA LEU A 633 -23.05 -6.97 52.67
C LEU A 633 -22.79 -6.04 53.88
N SER A 634 -23.59 -6.11 54.95
CA SER A 634 -23.46 -5.17 56.09
C SER A 634 -22.19 -5.37 56.90
N LYS A 635 -21.63 -6.58 56.88
CA LYS A 635 -20.37 -6.92 57.54
C LYS A 635 -19.15 -6.29 56.87
N ILE A 636 -19.31 -5.81 55.63
CA ILE A 636 -18.20 -5.37 54.77
C ILE A 636 -18.37 -3.88 54.39
N TYR A 637 -19.60 -3.37 54.27
CA TYR A 637 -19.90 -2.04 53.74
C TYR A 637 -20.84 -1.22 54.66
N ASP A 638 -20.69 0.11 54.68
CA ASP A 638 -21.62 1.01 55.40
C ASP A 638 -22.90 1.29 54.58
N THR A 639 -23.93 1.92 55.18
CA THR A 639 -25.21 2.17 54.49
C THR A 639 -25.02 2.95 53.19
N LYS A 640 -24.18 3.99 53.22
CA LYS A 640 -23.95 4.88 52.08
C LYS A 640 -23.20 4.13 50.97
N SER A 641 -22.28 3.25 51.34
CA SER A 641 -21.55 2.35 50.44
C SER A 641 -22.42 1.24 49.87
N ILE A 642 -23.36 0.69 50.65
CA ILE A 642 -24.35 -0.30 50.18
C ILE A 642 -25.28 0.32 49.12
N HIS A 643 -25.71 1.58 49.30
CA HIS A 643 -26.47 2.34 48.29
C HIS A 643 -25.66 2.72 47.04
N ALA A 644 -24.34 2.84 47.18
CA ALA A 644 -23.44 3.18 46.09
C ALA A 644 -22.89 1.94 45.37
N TYR A 645 -23.15 0.73 45.89
CA TYR A 645 -22.75 -0.53 45.31
C TYR A 645 -23.54 -0.81 44.03
N THR A 646 -22.87 -1.11 42.93
CA THR A 646 -23.53 -1.22 41.62
C THR A 646 -23.70 -2.66 41.20
N GLY A 647 -24.87 -3.01 40.67
CA GLY A 647 -25.22 -4.38 40.25
C GLY A 647 -26.22 -5.10 41.15
N THR A 648 -26.92 -4.39 42.04
CA THR A 648 -27.90 -4.99 42.96
C THR A 648 -29.35 -4.65 42.57
N ALA A 649 -30.28 -5.59 42.73
CA ALA A 649 -31.71 -5.32 42.53
C ALA A 649 -32.25 -4.48 43.70
N ILE A 650 -32.75 -3.28 43.42
CA ILE A 650 -33.33 -2.37 44.43
C ILE A 650 -34.85 -2.51 44.42
N ILE A 651 -35.42 -2.85 45.57
CA ILE A 651 -36.85 -2.88 45.82
C ILE A 651 -37.19 -1.63 46.62
N SER A 652 -38.18 -0.85 46.18
CA SER A 652 -38.68 0.30 46.91
C SER A 652 -40.13 0.04 47.31
N ILE A 653 -40.42 0.11 48.60
CA ILE A 653 -41.76 -0.01 49.20
C ILE A 653 -42.21 1.40 49.54
N GLY A 654 -43.20 1.93 48.83
CA GLY A 654 -43.72 3.28 49.07
C GLY A 654 -44.41 3.41 50.42
N TYR A 655 -44.52 4.62 50.96
CA TYR A 655 -45.28 4.81 52.20
C TYR A 655 -46.76 4.36 52.11
N LYS A 656 -47.47 4.76 51.03
CA LYS A 656 -48.88 4.38 50.81
C LYS A 656 -49.05 2.87 50.71
N ASP A 657 -47.99 2.21 50.24
CA ASP A 657 -47.91 0.80 50.02
C ASP A 657 -47.86 0.07 51.37
N LYS A 658 -47.12 0.54 52.39
CA LYS A 658 -47.03 -0.10 53.73
C LYS A 658 -48.38 -0.37 54.42
N SER A 659 -49.47 0.29 53.98
CA SER A 659 -50.83 0.15 54.50
C SER A 659 -51.83 -0.62 53.62
N GLY A 660 -51.49 -1.03 52.38
CA GLY A 660 -52.42 -1.59 51.38
C GLY A 660 -52.00 -2.93 50.77
N GLY A 661 -52.97 -3.78 50.42
CA GLY A 661 -52.78 -5.19 50.04
C GLY A 661 -52.33 -5.52 48.61
N SER A 662 -51.86 -4.57 47.79
CA SER A 662 -51.21 -4.86 46.49
C SER A 662 -50.29 -3.72 46.03
N TYR A 663 -49.16 -4.05 45.39
CA TYR A 663 -48.13 -3.11 44.91
C TYR A 663 -47.82 -3.28 43.42
N SER A 664 -47.37 -2.19 42.76
CA SER A 664 -46.85 -2.21 41.38
C SER A 664 -45.44 -1.59 41.34
N TYR A 665 -44.50 -2.32 40.73
CA TYR A 665 -43.06 -2.02 40.71
C TYR A 665 -42.65 -1.16 39.49
N THR A 666 -41.63 -0.30 39.65
CA THR A 666 -40.91 0.36 38.54
C THR A 666 -39.42 0.03 38.59
N ASN A 667 -38.91 -0.58 37.52
CA ASN A 667 -37.55 -1.11 37.43
C ASN A 667 -36.50 0.00 37.24
N LYS A 668 -35.52 0.12 38.15
CA LYS A 668 -34.29 0.90 37.92
C LYS A 668 -33.08 0.08 38.39
N VAL A 669 -32.39 -0.56 37.46
CA VAL A 669 -31.08 -1.20 37.70
C VAL A 669 -30.03 -0.36 36.95
N SER A 670 -29.00 0.12 37.66
CA SER A 670 -27.86 0.83 37.07
C SER A 670 -26.54 0.16 37.46
N LEU A 671 -25.73 -0.22 36.47
CA LEU A 671 -24.36 -0.76 36.62
C LEU A 671 -23.32 0.39 36.59
N ARG A 672 -22.30 0.37 37.45
CA ARG A 672 -21.16 1.33 37.46
C ARG A 672 -19.92 0.75 38.18
N ASP A 673 -18.94 0.22 37.45
CA ASP A 673 -17.69 -0.29 38.04
C ASP A 673 -16.80 0.83 38.67
N ILE A 674 -16.26 0.66 39.89
CA ILE A 674 -15.16 1.48 40.46
C ILE A 674 -14.21 0.65 41.35
N THR A 675 -12.93 0.58 40.97
CA THR A 675 -11.76 0.41 41.86
C THR A 675 -10.69 1.42 41.44
N ASP A 676 -9.87 1.90 42.37
CA ASP A 676 -8.73 2.79 42.09
C ASP A 676 -7.72 2.10 41.14
N HIS A 677 -7.45 2.65 39.96
CA HIS A 677 -6.49 2.10 38.99
C HIS A 677 -5.82 3.17 38.12
N ILE A 678 -4.64 2.84 37.59
CA ILE A 678 -4.01 3.57 36.48
C ILE A 678 -4.87 3.32 35.23
N VAL A 679 -5.24 4.39 34.53
CA VAL A 679 -6.09 4.35 33.34
C VAL A 679 -5.33 4.65 32.06
N ASN A 680 -4.16 5.31 32.17
CA ASN A 680 -3.28 5.61 31.04
C ASN A 680 -1.86 5.95 31.54
N VAL A 681 -0.86 5.83 30.67
CA VAL A 681 0.49 6.36 30.86
C VAL A 681 0.87 7.16 29.62
N VAL A 682 1.26 8.42 29.79
CA VAL A 682 1.59 9.36 28.70
C VAL A 682 2.97 9.97 28.89
N SER A 683 3.50 10.55 27.81
CA SER A 683 4.75 11.32 27.79
C SER A 683 4.49 12.63 27.05
N ASP A 684 4.97 13.75 27.60
CA ASP A 684 4.76 15.09 27.04
C ASP A 684 5.87 15.51 26.04
N ASN A 685 6.85 14.65 25.82
CA ASN A 685 8.04 14.93 24.99
C ASN A 685 7.88 14.41 23.55
N GLU A 686 8.50 15.13 22.59
CA GLU A 686 8.48 14.80 21.15
C GLU A 686 9.28 13.52 20.82
N TYR A 687 8.81 12.75 19.85
CA TYR A 687 9.36 11.44 19.46
C TYR A 687 10.27 11.53 18.22
N PRO A 688 11.40 10.77 18.11
CA PRO A 688 11.98 9.77 19.04
C PRO A 688 13.02 10.33 20.04
N PHE A 689 13.27 9.60 21.14
CA PHE A 689 14.00 10.06 22.34
C PHE A 689 15.51 9.75 22.32
N LYS A 690 16.39 10.59 22.92
CA LYS A 690 17.80 10.18 23.19
C LYS A 690 17.96 9.59 24.59
N THR A 691 18.94 8.69 24.78
CA THR A 691 19.21 8.06 26.09
C THR A 691 19.71 9.05 27.15
N ASN A 692 20.34 10.16 26.74
CA ASN A 692 20.87 11.20 27.63
C ASN A 692 19.98 12.46 27.73
N GLU A 693 18.82 12.46 27.07
CA GLU A 693 17.82 13.52 27.20
C GLU A 693 16.86 13.19 28.35
N GLU A 694 16.39 14.23 29.02
CA GLU A 694 15.40 14.10 30.09
C GLU A 694 14.03 13.80 29.49
N ILE A 695 13.36 12.76 29.99
CA ILE A 695 12.03 12.36 29.59
C ILE A 695 11.05 12.55 30.75
N SER A 696 9.83 12.96 30.44
CA SER A 696 8.74 13.12 31.41
C SER A 696 7.66 12.08 31.17
N LEU A 697 7.35 11.27 32.18
CA LEU A 697 6.29 10.27 32.15
C LEU A 697 5.19 10.63 33.14
N LYS A 698 3.94 10.49 32.72
CA LYS A 698 2.76 10.83 33.52
C LYS A 698 1.74 9.69 33.54
N ALA A 699 1.43 9.19 34.73
CA ALA A 699 0.39 8.20 34.95
C ALA A 699 -0.95 8.89 35.22
N ILE A 700 -1.94 8.60 34.39
CA ILE A 700 -3.31 9.05 34.62
C ILE A 700 -3.97 8.05 35.56
N TYR A 701 -4.43 8.56 36.70
CA TYR A 701 -4.93 7.78 37.81
C TYR A 701 -6.35 8.22 38.16
N LYS A 702 -7.26 7.26 38.36
CA LYS A 702 -8.63 7.52 38.79
C LYS A 702 -8.80 7.09 40.25
N GLN A 703 -9.03 8.08 41.12
CA GLN A 703 -9.24 7.89 42.56
C GLN A 703 -10.73 7.97 42.92
N GLU A 704 -11.18 7.11 43.82
CA GLU A 704 -12.53 7.17 44.38
C GLU A 704 -12.74 8.44 45.22
N LYS A 705 -13.91 9.08 45.05
CA LYS A 705 -14.25 10.35 45.69
C LYS A 705 -14.48 10.13 47.19
N GLY A 706 -13.50 10.48 48.02
CA GLY A 706 -13.57 10.39 49.48
C GLY A 706 -12.58 9.42 50.14
N SER A 707 -11.79 8.69 49.34
CA SER A 707 -10.67 7.89 49.87
C SER A 707 -9.59 8.80 50.45
N LYS A 708 -9.31 8.67 51.76
CA LYS A 708 -8.19 9.37 52.44
C LYS A 708 -6.84 8.67 52.24
N ARG A 709 -6.80 7.52 51.57
CA ARG A 709 -5.56 6.78 51.28
C ARG A 709 -5.06 7.18 49.89
N TYR A 710 -4.16 8.16 49.84
CA TYR A 710 -3.37 8.36 48.63
C TYR A 710 -2.50 7.11 48.42
N LYS A 711 -2.65 6.42 47.29
CA LYS A 711 -1.70 5.40 46.86
C LYS A 711 -0.69 6.06 45.94
N GLU A 712 0.57 6.00 46.32
CA GLU A 712 1.68 6.53 45.52
C GLU A 712 1.79 5.75 44.20
N VAL A 713 2.11 6.45 43.10
CA VAL A 713 2.39 5.79 41.82
C VAL A 713 3.87 5.41 41.78
N LEU A 714 4.15 4.14 41.51
CA LEU A 714 5.48 3.58 41.36
C LEU A 714 5.72 3.16 39.92
N TRP A 715 6.99 3.15 39.50
CA TRP A 715 7.37 2.92 38.11
C TRP A 715 8.34 1.75 37.94
N GLY A 716 8.32 1.14 36.75
CA GLY A 716 9.25 0.09 36.34
C GLY A 716 9.51 0.12 34.83
N TYR A 717 10.51 -0.62 34.35
CA TYR A 717 10.83 -0.69 32.93
C TYR A 717 11.22 -2.10 32.47
N MET A 718 11.09 -2.36 31.18
CA MET A 718 11.56 -3.58 30.51
C MET A 718 12.18 -3.22 29.15
N VAL A 719 13.26 -3.90 28.76
CA VAL A 719 13.85 -3.78 27.43
C VAL A 719 13.51 -5.02 26.62
N ILE A 720 12.89 -4.85 25.47
CA ILE A 720 12.39 -5.94 24.63
C ILE A 720 12.75 -5.71 23.17
N LYS A 721 12.85 -6.78 22.37
CA LYS A 721 13.01 -6.62 20.93
C LYS A 721 11.82 -5.89 20.35
N SER A 722 12.07 -4.92 19.47
CA SER A 722 11.02 -4.04 18.95
C SER A 722 9.91 -4.78 18.20
N ILE A 723 10.23 -5.94 17.62
CA ILE A 723 9.28 -6.81 16.88
C ILE A 723 8.42 -7.69 17.80
N GLU A 724 8.93 -8.01 19.00
CA GLU A 724 8.26 -8.88 19.98
C GLU A 724 7.36 -8.07 20.92
N TYR A 725 7.35 -6.74 20.80
CA TYR A 725 6.61 -5.83 21.68
C TYR A 725 5.13 -6.22 21.84
N ASN A 726 4.43 -6.53 20.74
CA ASN A 726 3.00 -6.82 20.77
C ASN A 726 2.66 -8.15 21.47
N GLU A 727 3.61 -9.09 21.55
CA GLU A 727 3.42 -10.39 22.19
C GLU A 727 3.87 -10.34 23.66
N VAL A 728 5.04 -9.76 23.91
CA VAL A 728 5.68 -9.73 25.22
C VAL A 728 5.00 -8.73 26.16
N SER A 729 4.52 -7.58 25.66
CA SER A 729 3.82 -6.60 26.52
C SER A 729 2.45 -7.10 27.00
N LYS A 730 1.82 -8.06 26.30
CA LYS A 730 0.47 -8.57 26.61
C LYS A 730 0.46 -9.71 27.63
N SER A 731 1.57 -10.43 27.80
CA SER A 731 1.69 -11.57 28.71
C SER A 731 2.43 -11.14 29.98
N ASN A 732 1.74 -11.13 31.13
CA ASN A 732 2.22 -10.77 32.48
C ASN A 732 3.76 -10.62 32.57
N PRO A 733 4.31 -9.39 32.46
CA PRO A 733 5.73 -9.20 32.20
C PRO A 733 6.55 -9.56 33.45
N LYS A 734 7.17 -10.75 33.44
CA LYS A 734 7.87 -11.32 34.60
C LYS A 734 9.21 -10.66 34.92
N ASP A 735 9.80 -9.93 33.96
CA ASP A 735 11.15 -9.38 34.04
C ASP A 735 11.20 -7.84 34.10
N VAL A 736 10.14 -7.18 34.61
CA VAL A 736 10.13 -5.72 34.80
C VAL A 736 11.10 -5.34 35.92
N VAL A 737 11.98 -4.36 35.63
CA VAL A 737 12.93 -3.80 36.59
C VAL A 737 12.32 -2.56 37.24
N GLU A 738 12.24 -2.54 38.56
CA GLU A 738 11.70 -1.40 39.32
C GLU A 738 12.60 -0.16 39.27
N LEU A 739 11.99 1.02 39.11
CA LEU A 739 12.65 2.31 39.25
C LEU A 739 12.48 2.81 40.69
N LYS A 740 13.34 2.32 41.60
CA LYS A 740 13.17 2.47 43.06
C LYS A 740 13.09 3.93 43.54
N ASP A 741 13.76 4.85 42.84
CA ASP A 741 13.86 6.26 43.22
C ASP A 741 12.92 7.18 42.41
N GLN A 742 12.10 6.62 41.50
CA GLN A 742 11.16 7.37 40.67
C GLN A 742 9.72 7.05 41.11
N LYS A 743 9.12 7.96 41.88
CA LYS A 743 7.77 7.83 42.46
C LYS A 743 6.98 9.12 42.22
N GLY A 744 5.66 8.99 42.06
CA GLY A 744 4.78 10.12 41.76
C GLY A 744 3.96 9.91 40.50
N LYS A 745 2.84 10.64 40.40
CA LYS A 745 1.96 10.64 39.21
C LYS A 745 2.68 11.14 37.95
N GLU A 746 3.75 11.89 38.13
CA GLU A 746 4.57 12.45 37.07
C GLU A 746 6.04 12.35 37.51
N ILE A 747 6.90 11.83 36.65
CA ILE A 747 8.34 11.67 36.90
C ILE A 747 9.13 12.18 35.70
N ALA A 748 10.30 12.77 35.96
CA ALA A 748 11.22 13.25 34.94
C ALA A 748 12.64 12.74 35.21
N PHE A 749 13.29 12.15 34.22
CA PHE A 749 14.62 11.55 34.37
C PHE A 749 15.31 11.34 33.02
N LYS A 750 16.65 11.19 33.03
CA LYS A 750 17.39 10.68 31.85
C LYS A 750 17.42 9.17 31.87
N ILE A 751 17.17 8.56 30.72
CA ILE A 751 17.08 7.10 30.60
C ILE A 751 18.40 6.44 31.04
N SER A 752 19.54 6.99 30.63
CA SER A 752 20.88 6.48 30.97
C SER A 752 21.20 6.51 32.46
N ASP A 753 20.54 7.36 33.24
CA ASP A 753 20.79 7.50 34.67
C ASP A 753 20.03 6.45 35.51
N VAL A 754 18.93 5.90 34.99
CA VAL A 754 18.02 5.04 35.76
C VAL A 754 17.98 3.57 35.32
N ILE A 755 18.55 3.24 34.16
CA ILE A 755 18.56 1.86 33.65
C ILE A 755 19.91 1.17 33.83
N LYS A 756 19.88 -0.16 34.00
CA LYS A 756 21.09 -0.99 34.08
C LYS A 756 21.97 -0.88 32.82
N LYS A 757 23.29 -0.96 33.02
CA LYS A 757 24.30 -0.80 31.96
C LYS A 757 24.13 -1.80 30.81
N ASP A 758 23.86 -3.07 31.09
CA ASP A 758 23.62 -4.11 30.07
C ASP A 758 22.32 -3.87 29.26
N HIS A 759 21.28 -3.34 29.90
CA HIS A 759 20.03 -2.95 29.24
C HIS A 759 20.22 -1.69 28.38
N LEU A 760 21.00 -0.72 28.88
CA LEU A 760 21.43 0.44 28.11
C LEU A 760 22.26 0.01 26.90
N ASP A 761 23.17 -0.96 27.07
CA ASP A 761 23.98 -1.50 25.99
C ASP A 761 23.11 -2.22 24.94
N LYS A 762 22.06 -2.95 25.33
CA LYS A 762 21.09 -3.53 24.38
C LYS A 762 20.30 -2.47 23.60
N LEU A 763 19.87 -1.39 24.26
CA LEU A 763 19.23 -0.26 23.57
C LEU A 763 20.21 0.43 22.61
N LYS A 764 21.49 0.51 23.00
CA LYS A 764 22.61 0.96 22.16
C LYS A 764 23.09 -0.06 21.13
N GLN A 765 22.54 -1.28 21.06
CA GLN A 765 22.87 -2.25 20.01
C GLN A 765 21.84 -2.24 18.87
N GLY A 766 20.72 -1.50 19.03
CA GLY A 766 19.62 -1.50 18.07
C GLY A 766 18.72 -2.73 18.15
N GLY A 767 17.58 -2.70 17.45
CA GLY A 767 16.60 -3.80 17.43
C GLY A 767 15.79 -4.01 18.73
N HIS A 768 16.03 -3.20 19.75
CA HIS A 768 15.36 -3.25 21.05
C HIS A 768 14.70 -1.90 21.39
N THR A 769 13.60 -1.94 22.13
CA THR A 769 12.84 -0.78 22.64
C THR A 769 12.70 -0.90 24.15
N ILE A 770 12.49 0.22 24.83
CA ILE A 770 12.23 0.25 26.27
C ILE A 770 10.75 0.55 26.51
N VAL A 771 10.15 -0.17 27.46
CA VAL A 771 8.75 -0.02 27.87
C VAL A 771 8.73 0.34 29.34
N PHE A 772 8.06 1.44 29.69
CA PHE A 772 7.86 1.87 31.07
C PHE A 772 6.46 1.49 31.55
N PHE A 773 6.35 1.06 32.81
CA PHE A 773 5.13 0.60 33.47
C PHE A 773 4.87 1.44 34.72
N ALA A 774 3.59 1.74 35.00
CA ALA A 774 3.14 2.42 36.22
C ALA A 774 2.20 1.51 37.03
N TYR A 775 2.33 1.54 38.35
CA TYR A 775 1.49 0.76 39.29
C TYR A 775 1.30 1.48 40.63
N LEU A 776 0.34 1.04 41.44
CA LEU A 776 0.01 1.70 42.72
C LEU A 776 0.70 1.00 43.91
N GLU A 777 1.22 1.80 44.84
CA GLU A 777 1.85 1.31 46.06
C GLU A 777 0.87 0.46 46.89
N GLY A 778 1.33 -0.73 47.31
CA GLY A 778 0.55 -1.70 48.09
C GLY A 778 -0.18 -2.78 47.28
N GLU A 779 -0.08 -2.78 45.94
CA GLU A 779 -0.53 -3.92 45.12
C GLU A 779 0.39 -5.13 45.32
N LYS A 780 -0.18 -6.29 45.70
CA LYS A 780 0.59 -7.53 45.96
C LYS A 780 1.33 -8.04 44.71
N ASP A 781 0.82 -7.73 43.52
CA ASP A 781 1.34 -8.16 42.23
C ASP A 781 1.58 -6.93 41.34
N LYS A 782 2.76 -6.32 41.46
CA LYS A 782 3.11 -4.97 40.97
C LYS A 782 2.85 -4.70 39.47
N PHE A 783 2.63 -5.74 38.64
CA PHE A 783 2.37 -5.63 37.19
C PHE A 783 1.30 -6.60 36.66
N LYS A 784 0.34 -7.02 37.52
CA LYS A 784 -0.57 -8.17 37.29
C LYS A 784 -1.48 -8.12 36.06
N TYR A 785 -1.72 -6.95 35.47
CA TYR A 785 -2.75 -6.80 34.45
C TYR A 785 -2.26 -7.31 33.08
N LYS A 786 -2.98 -8.24 32.44
CA LYS A 786 -2.87 -8.51 31.00
C LYS A 786 -3.02 -7.16 30.29
N SER A 787 -1.95 -6.66 29.69
CA SER A 787 -1.97 -5.29 29.21
C SER A 787 -2.85 -5.20 27.95
N VAL A 788 -3.90 -4.40 28.01
CA VAL A 788 -4.53 -3.84 26.82
C VAL A 788 -3.70 -2.60 26.48
N TYR A 789 -3.21 -2.54 25.24
CA TYR A 789 -2.23 -1.56 24.74
C TYR A 789 -2.46 -0.14 25.32
N GLY A 790 -1.44 0.43 25.97
CA GLY A 790 -1.41 1.83 26.41
C GLY A 790 -2.09 2.17 27.75
N LYS A 791 -2.69 1.22 28.48
CA LYS A 791 -3.38 1.54 29.75
C LYS A 791 -2.43 1.76 30.94
N ASN A 792 -1.47 0.86 31.14
CA ASN A 792 -0.55 0.89 32.31
C ASN A 792 0.92 0.99 31.92
N HIS A 793 1.21 1.14 30.63
CA HIS A 793 2.57 1.17 30.09
C HIS A 793 2.69 2.04 28.83
N ILE A 794 3.90 2.51 28.56
CA ILE A 794 4.25 3.29 27.37
C ILE A 794 5.54 2.77 26.75
N ARG A 795 5.57 2.69 25.41
CA ARG A 795 6.75 2.33 24.61
C ARG A 795 7.55 3.58 24.26
N ILE A 796 8.86 3.51 24.41
CA ILE A 796 9.81 4.59 24.10
C ILE A 796 10.89 4.01 23.17
N ASP A 797 10.90 4.43 21.89
CA ASP A 797 12.02 4.11 20.98
C ASP A 797 13.14 5.16 21.10
N ILE A 798 14.40 4.70 21.05
CA ILE A 798 15.61 5.51 21.24
C ILE A 798 16.23 5.91 19.89
N LYS A 799 16.72 7.17 19.78
CA LYS A 799 17.46 7.77 18.67
C LYS A 799 18.97 7.50 18.79
N ILE A 800 19.63 7.15 17.68
CA ILE A 800 21.01 6.65 17.63
C ILE A 800 21.87 7.45 16.62
N PRO A 801 23.04 8.04 17.00
CA PRO A 801 23.94 8.75 16.07
C PRO A 801 25.04 7.85 15.43
N LEU A 802 25.49 8.21 14.21
CA LEU A 802 26.53 7.51 13.40
C LEU A 802 27.64 8.51 12.98
N TYR A 803 28.94 8.17 13.16
CA TYR A 803 30.07 9.04 12.75
C TYR A 803 31.34 8.24 12.37
N ILE A 804 32.36 8.91 11.80
CA ILE A 804 33.63 8.28 11.36
C ILE A 804 34.84 8.90 12.07
N LYS A 805 35.94 8.14 12.20
CA LYS A 805 37.20 8.63 12.76
C LYS A 805 38.41 8.03 12.06
N PHE A 806 39.40 8.88 11.75
CA PHE A 806 40.71 8.41 11.32
C PHE A 806 41.61 8.23 12.53
N LYS A 807 42.26 7.07 12.63
CA LYS A 807 43.22 6.73 13.68
C LYS A 807 44.11 5.57 13.24
N ASP A 808 45.40 5.61 13.55
CA ASP A 808 46.35 4.51 13.33
C ASP A 808 46.38 4.02 11.86
N ASP A 809 46.46 4.95 10.90
CA ASP A 809 46.44 4.70 9.45
C ASP A 809 45.18 3.93 8.97
N LYS A 810 44.08 4.10 9.70
CA LYS A 810 42.78 3.52 9.37
C LYS A 810 41.65 4.53 9.51
N LEU A 811 40.71 4.47 8.59
CA LEU A 811 39.39 5.06 8.73
C LEU A 811 38.45 4.05 9.40
N ILE A 812 37.81 4.46 10.48
CA ILE A 812 36.97 3.59 11.31
C ILE A 812 35.55 4.17 11.37
N ILE A 813 34.54 3.35 11.14
CA ILE A 813 33.14 3.70 11.37
C ILE A 813 32.81 3.45 12.84
N TYR A 814 32.25 4.46 13.50
CA TYR A 814 31.78 4.37 14.86
C TYR A 814 30.26 4.37 14.86
N GLU A 815 29.71 3.33 15.47
CA GLU A 815 28.30 3.24 15.80
C GLU A 815 28.18 3.41 17.31
N PHE A 816 27.23 4.22 17.79
CA PHE A 816 26.97 4.36 19.23
C PHE A 816 28.21 4.73 20.07
N GLU A 817 29.12 5.52 19.50
CA GLU A 817 30.39 5.91 20.11
C GLU A 817 31.43 4.81 20.32
N HIS A 818 31.27 3.65 19.68
CA HIS A 818 32.23 2.55 19.72
C HIS A 818 32.73 2.14 18.33
N ALA A 819 34.03 1.83 18.26
CA ALA A 819 34.67 1.35 17.03
C ALA A 819 34.26 -0.11 16.77
N ILE A 820 33.71 -0.38 15.59
CA ILE A 820 33.47 -1.76 15.14
C ILE A 820 34.76 -2.26 14.48
N LYS A 821 35.34 -3.32 15.03
CA LYS A 821 36.66 -3.84 14.61
C LYS A 821 36.67 -4.27 13.14
N GLU A 822 35.56 -4.85 12.64
CA GLU A 822 35.38 -5.24 11.24
C GLU A 822 35.11 -4.05 10.29
N LYS A 823 34.84 -2.84 10.79
CA LYS A 823 34.56 -1.63 9.97
C LYS A 823 35.72 -0.64 10.02
N SER A 824 36.94 -1.16 9.89
CA SER A 824 38.18 -0.39 9.83
C SER A 824 38.89 -0.59 8.49
N PHE A 825 39.24 0.52 7.82
CA PHE A 825 39.72 0.52 6.44
C PHE A 825 41.07 1.21 6.36
N LYS A 826 42.07 0.61 5.70
CA LYS A 826 43.41 1.20 5.58
C LYS A 826 43.34 2.51 4.79
N ALA A 827 43.89 3.57 5.35
CA ALA A 827 43.91 4.88 4.72
C ALA A 827 45.18 5.67 5.10
N ASN A 828 45.61 6.57 4.22
CA ASN A 828 46.63 7.57 4.52
C ASN A 828 46.01 8.95 4.44
N ILE A 829 46.66 9.96 5.02
CA ILE A 829 46.19 11.34 4.88
C ILE A 829 47.12 12.12 3.95
N ASN A 830 46.53 12.92 3.06
CA ASN A 830 47.27 13.81 2.15
C ASN A 830 47.03 15.27 2.57
N PHE A 831 48.11 15.97 2.92
CA PHE A 831 48.08 17.36 3.36
C PHE A 831 49.24 18.18 2.78
N ASP A 832 49.03 19.49 2.65
CA ASP A 832 50.11 20.43 2.40
C ASP A 832 50.79 20.81 3.73
N SER A 833 52.08 20.51 3.84
CA SER A 833 52.89 20.78 5.05
C SER A 833 53.21 22.27 5.25
N SER A 834 52.87 23.14 4.29
CA SER A 834 53.16 24.58 4.33
C SER A 834 52.11 25.45 5.04
N LEU A 835 50.98 24.88 5.47
CA LEU A 835 49.90 25.60 6.15
C LEU A 835 50.19 25.76 7.67
N THR A 836 50.29 27.01 8.13
CA THR A 836 50.87 27.39 9.44
C THR A 836 49.98 27.23 10.66
N ASP A 837 48.72 26.80 10.53
CA ASP A 837 47.77 26.71 11.65
C ASP A 837 47.45 25.23 11.97
N ARG A 838 48.33 24.60 12.78
CA ARG A 838 48.35 23.15 13.04
C ARG A 838 47.16 22.60 13.83
N ASP A 839 46.28 23.45 14.38
CA ASP A 839 45.21 23.04 15.29
C ASP A 839 43.83 22.89 14.63
N LYS A 840 43.69 23.19 13.33
CA LYS A 840 42.42 23.07 12.58
C LYS A 840 42.45 22.07 11.41
N ASN A 841 43.57 21.39 11.18
CA ASN A 841 43.73 20.45 10.08
C ASN A 841 43.53 19.01 10.60
N ILE A 842 42.65 18.24 9.96
CA ILE A 842 42.21 16.86 10.26
C ILE A 842 43.26 16.07 11.08
N LYS A 843 43.10 16.00 12.41
CA LYS A 843 43.82 15.13 13.34
C LYS A 843 42.81 14.23 14.05
N ASP A 844 43.17 12.96 14.29
CA ASP A 844 42.57 11.99 15.24
C ASP A 844 41.22 12.44 15.87
N GLY A 845 40.21 12.57 15.03
CA GLY A 845 38.98 13.28 15.37
C GLY A 845 37.74 12.59 14.81
N TYR A 846 36.59 12.92 15.38
CA TYR A 846 35.30 12.45 14.89
C TYR A 846 34.80 13.40 13.80
N TYR A 847 34.33 12.83 12.70
CA TYR A 847 33.84 13.58 11.56
C TYR A 847 32.51 13.04 11.05
N TYR A 848 31.75 13.91 10.38
CA TYR A 848 30.43 13.60 9.85
C TYR A 848 30.43 13.56 8.33
N ILE A 849 29.57 12.71 7.74
CA ILE A 849 29.42 12.57 6.30
C ILE A 849 27.93 12.61 5.92
N ASN A 850 27.65 13.00 4.67
CA ASN A 850 26.28 13.16 4.18
C ASN A 850 25.51 11.82 4.17
N LYS A 851 24.20 11.88 4.46
CA LYS A 851 23.26 10.73 4.48
C LYS A 851 23.20 9.93 3.17
N ASN A 852 23.53 10.55 2.04
CA ASN A 852 23.50 9.93 0.71
C ASN A 852 24.91 9.87 0.11
N ILE A 853 25.61 8.76 0.34
CA ILE A 853 26.86 8.44 -0.34
C ILE A 853 26.58 7.48 -1.49
N ASN A 854 26.81 7.94 -2.73
CA ASN A 854 26.77 7.08 -3.92
C ASN A 854 28.17 6.45 -4.12
N GLN A 855 28.36 5.59 -5.13
CA GLN A 855 29.68 5.04 -5.53
C GLN A 855 30.61 6.12 -6.13
N ALA A 856 30.74 7.26 -5.46
CA ALA A 856 31.58 8.37 -5.87
C ALA A 856 33.07 8.03 -5.66
N GLN A 857 33.94 8.64 -6.47
CA GLN A 857 35.39 8.57 -6.27
C GLN A 857 35.86 9.40 -5.05
N GLU A 858 34.98 10.26 -4.50
CA GLU A 858 35.28 11.17 -3.39
C GLU A 858 34.02 11.46 -2.53
N VAL A 859 34.16 11.39 -1.21
CA VAL A 859 33.09 11.60 -0.20
C VAL A 859 33.47 12.79 0.69
N LYS A 860 32.61 13.81 0.79
CA LYS A 860 32.90 15.03 1.57
C LYS A 860 32.78 14.81 3.09
N ILE A 861 33.62 15.51 3.85
CA ILE A 861 33.68 15.44 5.32
C ILE A 861 33.23 16.79 5.93
N TYR A 862 32.53 16.74 7.07
CA TYR A 862 31.96 17.90 7.78
C TYR A 862 32.39 17.95 9.25
N GLU A 863 32.45 19.17 9.81
CA GLU A 863 32.82 19.42 11.21
C GLU A 863 31.69 19.13 12.21
N ASP A 864 30.42 19.15 11.78
CA ASP A 864 29.24 19.05 12.67
C ASP A 864 28.17 18.06 12.16
N GLU A 865 27.37 17.53 13.09
CA GLU A 865 26.33 16.51 12.83
C GLU A 865 25.15 16.99 11.98
N ASN A 866 24.95 18.31 11.90
CA ASN A 866 23.92 18.92 11.05
C ASN A 866 24.43 19.17 9.63
N LEU A 867 25.69 18.84 9.34
CA LEU A 867 26.35 18.98 8.04
C LEU A 867 26.40 20.44 7.55
N ASN A 868 26.39 21.40 8.47
CA ASN A 868 26.26 22.83 8.14
C ASN A 868 27.60 23.47 7.77
N LYS A 869 28.72 22.93 8.24
CA LYS A 869 30.05 23.51 8.03
C LYS A 869 31.02 22.51 7.39
N THR A 870 31.42 22.79 6.15
CA THR A 870 32.52 22.07 5.48
C THR A 870 33.87 22.57 6.00
N LEU A 871 34.82 21.64 6.18
CA LEU A 871 36.21 21.94 6.49
C LEU A 871 36.80 22.78 5.34
N ASN A 872 37.08 24.06 5.57
CA ASN A 872 37.72 24.97 4.61
C ASN A 872 38.87 25.71 5.30
N VAL A 873 40.06 25.76 4.69
CA VAL A 873 41.19 26.54 5.20
C VAL A 873 41.27 27.88 4.46
N LYS A 874 41.39 28.98 5.22
CA LYS A 874 41.67 30.31 4.66
C LYS A 874 43.19 30.49 4.57
N ASP A 875 43.70 30.76 3.37
CA ASP A 875 45.07 31.23 3.20
C ASP A 875 45.15 32.69 3.67
N GLU A 876 45.92 32.95 4.73
CA GLU A 876 46.09 34.30 5.31
C GLU A 876 46.70 35.30 4.32
N LYS A 877 47.38 34.84 3.24
CA LYS A 877 48.06 35.74 2.30
C LYS A 877 47.22 36.22 1.13
N ASN A 878 46.09 35.58 0.80
CA ASN A 878 45.36 35.92 -0.44
C ASN A 878 43.83 36.10 -0.35
N ARG A 879 43.19 35.98 0.83
CA ARG A 879 41.73 36.17 1.04
C ARG A 879 40.80 35.43 0.04
N GLN A 880 41.32 34.50 -0.76
CA GLN A 880 40.52 33.60 -1.58
C GLN A 880 40.31 32.30 -0.80
N THR A 881 39.05 31.87 -0.70
CA THR A 881 38.70 30.53 -0.25
C THR A 881 39.23 29.55 -1.30
N LEU A 882 40.29 28.81 -0.98
CA LEU A 882 40.72 27.69 -1.83
C LEU A 882 39.61 26.63 -1.77
N ASN A 883 38.95 26.36 -2.89
CA ASN A 883 37.87 25.36 -3.03
C ASN A 883 38.38 23.91 -2.89
N ASN A 884 39.46 23.65 -2.16
CA ASN A 884 39.96 22.31 -1.94
C ASN A 884 39.10 21.67 -0.83
N VAL A 885 38.10 20.90 -1.24
CA VAL A 885 37.17 20.22 -0.33
C VAL A 885 37.89 19.06 0.33
N TYR A 886 37.92 19.03 1.67
CA TYR A 886 38.40 17.85 2.37
C TYR A 886 37.43 16.67 2.17
N GLY A 887 37.96 15.55 1.68
CA GLY A 887 37.15 14.36 1.36
C GLY A 887 37.86 13.04 1.64
N ILE A 888 37.09 11.96 1.67
CA ILE A 888 37.59 10.58 1.59
C ILE A 888 37.62 10.21 0.12
N TYR A 889 38.76 9.72 -0.39
CA TYR A 889 38.91 9.38 -1.81
C TYR A 889 39.82 8.16 -1.99
N VAL A 890 39.96 7.68 -3.22
CA VAL A 890 40.90 6.60 -3.58
C VAL A 890 41.86 7.09 -4.64
N ASN A 891 43.15 6.85 -4.44
CA ASN A 891 44.18 7.00 -5.45
C ASN A 891 45.08 5.75 -5.46
N GLU A 892 44.94 4.92 -6.50
CA GLU A 892 45.59 3.60 -6.59
C GLU A 892 47.09 3.64 -6.93
N ASN A 893 47.63 4.81 -7.28
CA ASN A 893 49.06 4.98 -7.61
C ASN A 893 49.96 5.08 -6.36
N SER A 894 49.82 4.13 -5.43
CA SER A 894 50.49 4.15 -4.12
C SER A 894 51.87 3.48 -4.08
N ALA A 895 52.58 3.43 -5.22
CA ALA A 895 53.94 2.88 -5.28
C ALA A 895 54.94 3.84 -5.95
N ASN A 896 55.09 5.07 -5.43
CA ASN A 896 56.35 5.85 -5.38
C ASN A 896 56.08 7.30 -4.97
N SER A 897 56.44 7.67 -3.74
CA SER A 897 56.11 8.98 -3.15
C SER A 897 57.03 10.14 -3.58
N GLN A 898 57.87 9.99 -4.60
CA GLN A 898 58.88 11.02 -4.95
C GLN A 898 58.70 11.65 -6.35
N ILE A 899 57.89 11.07 -7.24
CA ILE A 899 57.70 11.60 -8.62
C ILE A 899 56.39 12.42 -8.74
N LEU A 900 55.55 12.39 -7.69
CA LEU A 900 54.18 12.91 -7.77
C LEU A 900 54.04 14.40 -7.46
N ASP A 901 55.04 15.03 -6.84
CA ASP A 901 55.00 16.47 -6.51
C ASP A 901 55.01 17.38 -7.75
N SER A 902 55.49 16.88 -8.90
CA SER A 902 55.53 17.65 -10.16
C SER A 902 54.33 17.43 -11.08
N ILE A 903 53.54 16.35 -10.88
CA ILE A 903 52.40 16.02 -11.76
C ILE A 903 51.06 16.50 -11.16
N ILE A 904 50.94 16.61 -9.83
CA ILE A 904 49.74 17.13 -9.14
C ILE A 904 49.79 18.67 -9.08
N SER A 905 49.78 19.33 -10.24
CA SER A 905 49.72 20.80 -10.29
C SER A 905 48.38 21.36 -10.80
N LYS A 906 47.33 20.53 -10.92
CA LYS A 906 45.99 21.02 -11.33
C LYS A 906 44.80 20.58 -10.46
N ASP A 907 44.86 19.45 -9.75
CA ASP A 907 43.79 19.00 -8.82
C ASP A 907 44.39 18.47 -7.50
N LYS A 908 44.84 19.37 -6.60
CA LYS A 908 45.31 18.98 -5.26
C LYS A 908 44.12 18.61 -4.37
N LYS A 909 43.76 17.31 -4.30
CA LYS A 909 42.77 16.79 -3.34
C LYS A 909 43.41 16.58 -1.96
N TYR A 910 42.86 17.23 -0.94
CA TYR A 910 43.29 17.09 0.47
C TYR A 910 42.26 16.26 1.25
N GLY A 911 42.72 15.40 2.17
CA GLY A 911 41.83 14.54 2.95
C GLY A 911 42.32 13.09 3.09
N ILE A 912 41.40 12.17 3.34
CA ILE A 912 41.68 10.77 3.69
C ILE A 912 41.70 9.91 2.41
N ASN A 913 42.87 9.39 2.03
CA ASN A 913 43.04 8.48 0.91
C ASN A 913 42.88 7.02 1.36
N LEU A 914 41.77 6.38 1.01
CA LEU A 914 41.60 4.92 1.14
C LEU A 914 42.50 4.23 0.11
N LEU A 915 43.37 3.33 0.58
CA LEU A 915 44.51 2.83 -0.20
C LEU A 915 44.15 1.91 -1.38
N SER A 916 42.87 1.59 -1.58
CA SER A 916 42.38 0.79 -2.70
C SER A 916 40.90 1.07 -2.98
N LYS A 917 40.45 0.77 -4.20
CA LYS A 917 39.03 0.84 -4.55
C LYS A 917 38.18 -0.11 -3.72
N ASP A 918 38.69 -1.31 -3.44
CA ASP A 918 38.02 -2.29 -2.56
C ASP A 918 37.78 -1.75 -1.14
N ASN A 919 38.72 -0.99 -0.58
CA ASN A 919 38.54 -0.37 0.74
C ASN A 919 37.46 0.72 0.72
N MET A 920 37.35 1.49 -0.37
CA MET A 920 36.27 2.47 -0.53
C MET A 920 34.91 1.82 -0.73
N ASP A 921 34.83 0.78 -1.55
CA ASP A 921 33.56 0.09 -1.79
C ASP A 921 33.11 -0.65 -0.52
N SER A 922 34.05 -1.23 0.23
CA SER A 922 33.80 -1.83 1.55
C SER A 922 33.39 -0.80 2.60
N PHE A 923 34.01 0.38 2.61
CA PHE A 923 33.63 1.50 3.48
C PHE A 923 32.21 1.99 3.19
N ILE A 924 31.89 2.24 1.91
CA ILE A 924 30.55 2.68 1.48
C ILE A 924 29.50 1.62 1.82
N SER A 925 29.79 0.34 1.56
CA SER A 925 28.89 -0.76 1.90
C SER A 925 28.66 -0.86 3.41
N SER A 926 29.74 -0.82 4.20
CA SER A 926 29.66 -0.93 5.66
C SER A 926 28.93 0.27 6.28
N PHE A 927 29.14 1.48 5.77
CA PHE A 927 28.43 2.67 6.23
C PHE A 927 26.93 2.60 5.93
N ASN A 928 26.56 2.16 4.72
CA ASN A 928 25.15 1.99 4.33
C ASN A 928 24.45 0.86 5.11
N GLU A 929 25.17 -0.21 5.47
CA GLU A 929 24.67 -1.26 6.35
C GLU A 929 24.47 -0.76 7.79
N SER A 930 25.43 0.02 8.32
CA SER A 930 25.33 0.65 9.65
C SER A 930 24.10 1.57 9.75
N LYS A 931 23.76 2.24 8.65
CA LYS A 931 22.59 3.12 8.52
C LYS A 931 21.26 2.34 8.57
N SER A 932 21.18 1.15 7.97
CA SER A 932 19.92 0.38 7.92
C SER A 932 19.55 -0.24 9.28
N ILE A 933 20.54 -0.47 10.14
CA ILE A 933 20.38 -1.11 11.47
C ILE A 933 19.97 -0.10 12.55
N THR A 934 20.37 1.17 12.42
CA THR A 934 20.24 2.19 13.48
C THR A 934 18.88 2.93 13.51
N ARG A 935 17.89 2.52 12.69
CA ARG A 935 16.58 3.22 12.55
C ARG A 935 16.72 4.74 12.33
N VAL A 936 17.80 5.17 11.66
CA VAL A 936 17.98 6.56 11.24
C VAL A 936 17.40 6.73 9.83
N ASP A 937 16.07 6.85 9.76
CA ASP A 937 15.42 7.38 8.56
C ASP A 937 15.36 8.93 8.58
N SER A 938 15.67 9.58 9.71
CA SER A 938 15.72 11.05 9.79
C SER A 938 16.43 11.63 11.03
N GLY A 939 17.30 12.62 10.78
CA GLY A 939 17.70 13.71 11.66
C GLY A 939 18.26 14.84 10.76
N MET A 940 17.94 16.13 10.90
CA MET A 940 17.11 16.88 11.87
C MET A 940 16.39 18.06 11.15
N TRP A 941 15.24 18.47 11.69
CA TRP A 941 14.30 19.52 11.29
C TRP A 941 14.89 20.88 10.82
N VAL A 942 14.41 21.40 9.66
CA VAL A 942 13.62 22.67 9.50
C VAL A 942 12.90 22.61 8.13
N ASP A 943 11.61 23.01 8.12
CA ASP A 943 10.69 23.25 7.00
C ASP A 943 11.02 22.75 5.58
N GLY A 944 10.29 21.71 5.16
CA GLY A 944 10.04 21.42 3.75
C GLY A 944 10.92 20.34 3.13
N ASP A 945 10.73 19.08 3.48
CA ASP A 945 11.45 18.00 2.81
C ASP A 945 10.73 17.50 1.54
N ARG A 946 11.24 17.99 0.41
CA ARG A 946 11.16 17.36 -0.91
C ARG A 946 12.06 16.11 -0.94
N GLU A 947 11.55 15.11 -1.67
CA GLU A 947 12.17 13.86 -2.09
C GLU A 947 13.66 13.97 -2.48
N VAL A 948 14.47 12.99 -2.06
CA VAL A 948 15.41 12.33 -2.97
C VAL A 948 15.47 10.85 -2.62
N GLY A 949 15.03 10.02 -3.56
CA GLY A 949 15.10 8.57 -3.47
C GLY A 949 16.54 8.05 -3.38
N VAL A 950 16.75 7.13 -2.45
CA VAL A 950 17.66 6.03 -2.69
C VAL A 950 16.86 5.03 -3.53
N LYS A 951 17.18 4.93 -4.81
CA LYS A 951 16.96 3.71 -5.58
C LYS A 951 17.76 2.60 -4.89
N ALA A 952 17.22 2.04 -3.82
CA ALA A 952 17.27 0.60 -3.72
C ALA A 952 16.13 0.15 -4.63
N GLU A 953 16.46 -0.37 -5.81
CA GLU A 953 15.58 -1.39 -6.39
C GLU A 953 15.50 -2.51 -5.34
N ILE A 954 14.59 -2.38 -4.37
CA ILE A 954 13.85 -3.56 -3.98
C ILE A 954 13.08 -3.86 -5.26
N GLU A 955 13.64 -4.71 -6.11
CA GLU A 955 12.90 -5.32 -7.20
C GLU A 955 11.62 -5.87 -6.56
N LEU A 956 10.51 -5.14 -6.72
CA LEU A 956 9.19 -5.72 -6.60
C LEU A 956 9.23 -7.01 -7.42
N CYS A 957 8.87 -8.14 -6.81
CA CYS A 957 8.94 -9.43 -7.50
C CYS A 957 8.17 -9.34 -8.83
N ASN A 958 8.90 -9.24 -9.94
CA ASN A 958 8.33 -9.25 -11.27
C ASN A 958 7.93 -10.67 -11.74
N CYS A 959 8.07 -11.68 -10.87
CA CYS A 959 7.67 -13.06 -11.10
C CYS A 959 6.24 -13.15 -11.66
N GLU A 960 5.32 -12.39 -11.08
CA GLU A 960 3.92 -12.37 -11.48
C GLU A 960 3.75 -11.91 -12.93
N LYS A 961 4.35 -10.77 -13.29
CA LYS A 961 4.34 -10.22 -14.65
C LYS A 961 4.96 -11.19 -15.68
N LEU A 962 5.99 -11.91 -15.28
CA LEU A 962 6.75 -12.78 -16.19
C LEU A 962 6.06 -14.13 -16.41
N TYR A 963 5.53 -14.73 -15.33
CA TYR A 963 5.15 -16.15 -15.33
C TYR A 963 3.72 -16.46 -14.86
N ALA A 964 3.00 -15.56 -14.16
CA ALA A 964 1.71 -15.93 -13.55
C ALA A 964 0.66 -16.40 -14.57
N ASP A 965 0.62 -15.82 -15.78
CA ASP A 965 -0.32 -16.20 -16.83
C ASP A 965 0.19 -17.33 -17.75
N LYS A 966 1.31 -17.98 -17.40
CA LYS A 966 1.97 -19.00 -18.25
C LYS A 966 1.55 -20.44 -17.91
N PHE A 967 0.75 -20.64 -16.87
CA PHE A 967 0.30 -21.96 -16.45
C PHE A 967 -0.95 -22.37 -17.22
N LYS A 968 -1.02 -23.65 -17.60
CA LYS A 968 -2.23 -24.28 -18.13
C LYS A 968 -2.80 -25.27 -17.14
N VAL A 969 -4.11 -25.40 -17.08
CA VAL A 969 -4.74 -26.46 -16.29
C VAL A 969 -4.60 -27.79 -17.03
N THR A 970 -4.06 -28.79 -16.35
CA THR A 970 -3.99 -30.17 -16.81
C THR A 970 -4.64 -31.11 -15.80
N LYS A 971 -4.59 -32.41 -16.05
CA LYS A 971 -5.13 -33.41 -15.14
C LYS A 971 -4.29 -34.68 -15.10
N LEU A 972 -4.27 -35.33 -13.94
CA LEU A 972 -3.83 -36.69 -13.75
C LEU A 972 -4.95 -37.45 -13.04
N TYR A 973 -5.48 -38.49 -13.69
CA TYR A 973 -6.71 -39.16 -13.28
C TYR A 973 -7.85 -38.15 -13.06
N GLU A 974 -8.37 -38.03 -11.83
CA GLU A 974 -9.44 -37.10 -11.46
C GLU A 974 -8.93 -35.78 -10.88
N SER A 975 -7.62 -35.62 -10.67
CA SER A 975 -7.05 -34.41 -10.07
C SER A 975 -6.65 -33.39 -11.14
N TYR A 976 -7.06 -32.14 -10.96
CA TYR A 976 -6.75 -31.02 -11.85
C TYR A 976 -5.75 -30.07 -11.21
N GLY A 977 -4.89 -29.45 -12.02
CA GLY A 977 -3.90 -28.53 -11.50
C GLY A 977 -3.08 -27.79 -12.55
N PRO A 978 -2.33 -26.76 -12.15
CA PRO A 978 -1.52 -25.96 -13.06
C PRO A 978 -0.25 -26.70 -13.48
N ILE A 979 0.16 -26.51 -14.73
CA ILE A 979 1.46 -26.94 -15.26
C ILE A 979 2.11 -25.83 -16.08
N TYR A 980 3.41 -25.63 -15.86
CA TYR A 980 4.34 -24.92 -16.74
C TYR A 980 5.46 -25.89 -17.15
N ARG A 981 5.52 -26.23 -18.45
CA ARG A 981 6.47 -27.23 -18.96
C ARG A 981 7.92 -26.77 -19.05
N GLY A 982 8.19 -25.49 -18.76
CA GLY A 982 9.52 -24.90 -18.92
C GLY A 982 9.94 -24.71 -20.37
N LYS A 983 10.99 -23.92 -20.58
CA LYS A 983 11.63 -23.66 -21.88
C LYS A 983 13.13 -24.00 -21.88
N ILE A 984 13.72 -24.24 -20.71
CA ILE A 984 15.16 -24.43 -20.54
C ILE A 984 15.43 -25.94 -20.37
N SER A 985 15.73 -26.64 -21.46
CA SER A 985 16.16 -28.03 -21.37
C SER A 985 17.55 -28.14 -20.75
N LEU A 986 17.87 -29.28 -20.13
CA LEU A 986 19.19 -29.51 -19.54
C LEU A 986 20.31 -29.50 -20.61
N LYS A 987 19.99 -29.91 -21.84
CA LYS A 987 20.87 -29.76 -23.01
C LYS A 987 21.31 -28.31 -23.25
N ASN A 988 20.42 -27.36 -22.98
CA ASN A 988 20.64 -25.93 -23.19
C ASN A 988 21.20 -25.22 -21.94
N TYR A 989 21.61 -25.96 -20.90
CA TYR A 989 22.30 -25.39 -19.76
C TYR A 989 23.64 -24.79 -20.21
N THR A 990 23.83 -23.49 -20.02
CA THR A 990 24.93 -22.73 -20.63
C THR A 990 26.26 -22.80 -19.88
N TYR A 991 26.30 -23.43 -18.70
CA TYR A 991 27.46 -23.40 -17.80
C TYR A 991 28.07 -24.79 -17.57
N TRP A 992 27.93 -25.70 -18.53
CA TRP A 992 28.58 -27.02 -18.46
C TRP A 992 30.11 -26.91 -18.35
N ASP A 993 30.72 -26.00 -19.12
CA ASP A 993 32.18 -25.85 -19.19
C ASP A 993 32.77 -25.41 -17.84
N ASP A 994 32.06 -24.57 -17.07
CA ASP A 994 32.43 -24.15 -15.71
C ASP A 994 32.51 -25.38 -14.78
N LEU A 995 31.52 -26.27 -14.85
CA LEU A 995 31.43 -27.47 -14.02
C LEU A 995 32.44 -28.55 -14.41
N ILE A 996 32.73 -28.67 -15.71
CA ILE A 996 33.73 -29.60 -16.23
C ILE A 996 35.14 -29.15 -15.87
N THR A 997 35.46 -27.87 -16.10
CA THR A 997 36.78 -27.32 -15.79
C THR A 997 37.08 -27.36 -14.29
N SER A 998 36.06 -27.26 -13.44
CA SER A 998 36.18 -27.38 -11.98
C SER A 998 36.15 -28.82 -11.47
N ASN A 999 36.15 -29.83 -12.34
CA ASN A 999 36.05 -31.26 -12.01
C ASN A 999 34.83 -31.62 -11.14
N GLN A 1000 33.75 -30.85 -11.22
CA GLN A 1000 32.48 -31.17 -10.55
C GLN A 1000 31.60 -32.09 -11.39
N VAL A 1001 31.79 -32.08 -12.72
CA VAL A 1001 31.06 -32.90 -13.69
C VAL A 1001 32.04 -33.39 -14.75
N THR A 1002 31.93 -34.64 -15.19
CA THR A 1002 32.68 -35.16 -16.35
C THR A 1002 31.88 -35.03 -17.65
N GLU A 1003 32.55 -35.05 -18.81
CA GLU A 1003 31.86 -34.99 -20.12
C GLU A 1003 30.90 -36.18 -20.31
N ASP A 1004 31.25 -37.35 -19.78
CA ASP A 1004 30.37 -38.52 -19.80
C ASP A 1004 29.12 -38.33 -18.94
N GLU A 1005 29.26 -37.76 -17.75
CA GLU A 1005 28.13 -37.46 -16.87
C GLU A 1005 27.20 -36.42 -17.47
N LYS A 1006 27.75 -35.37 -18.09
CA LYS A 1006 26.96 -34.41 -18.87
C LYS A 1006 26.11 -35.10 -19.94
N ASN A 1007 26.71 -36.00 -20.73
CA ASN A 1007 25.99 -36.74 -21.78
C ASN A 1007 24.88 -37.65 -21.21
N ILE A 1008 25.17 -38.32 -20.08
CA ILE A 1008 24.20 -39.14 -19.35
C ILE A 1008 23.02 -38.30 -18.86
N LEU A 1009 23.31 -37.19 -18.18
CA LEU A 1009 22.31 -36.28 -17.62
C LEU A 1009 21.41 -35.68 -18.72
N ILE A 1010 22.01 -35.19 -19.80
CA ILE A 1010 21.27 -34.62 -20.94
C ILE A 1010 20.30 -35.65 -21.51
N ALA A 1011 20.78 -36.87 -21.83
CA ALA A 1011 19.94 -37.90 -22.44
C ALA A 1011 18.79 -38.34 -21.54
N MET A 1012 19.06 -38.53 -20.24
CA MET A 1012 18.07 -38.98 -19.25
C MET A 1012 17.05 -37.90 -18.91
N SER A 1013 17.47 -36.63 -18.80
CA SER A 1013 16.56 -35.52 -18.48
C SER A 1013 15.42 -35.33 -19.48
N GLU A 1014 15.56 -35.77 -20.73
CA GLU A 1014 14.48 -35.72 -21.73
C GLU A 1014 13.30 -36.65 -21.41
N ASN A 1015 13.49 -37.64 -20.54
CA ASN A 1015 12.39 -38.44 -20.00
C ASN A 1015 11.65 -37.73 -18.84
N GLU A 1016 12.14 -36.57 -18.39
CA GLU A 1016 11.63 -35.79 -17.26
C GLU A 1016 11.19 -34.38 -17.69
N GLY A 1017 11.49 -33.36 -16.88
CA GLY A 1017 11.12 -31.97 -17.10
C GLY A 1017 12.28 -31.08 -17.55
N ASN A 1018 11.94 -29.87 -18.00
CA ASN A 1018 12.92 -28.80 -18.18
C ASN A 1018 13.39 -28.24 -16.82
N LEU A 1019 14.55 -27.56 -16.81
CA LEU A 1019 15.14 -26.93 -15.62
C LEU A 1019 14.22 -25.91 -14.94
N ASP A 1020 13.34 -25.28 -15.71
CA ASP A 1020 12.36 -24.28 -15.27
C ASP A 1020 10.91 -24.81 -15.23
N ALA A 1021 10.72 -26.12 -15.35
CA ALA A 1021 9.39 -26.72 -15.30
C ALA A 1021 8.84 -26.76 -13.87
N VAL A 1022 7.55 -26.44 -13.70
CA VAL A 1022 6.84 -26.46 -12.41
C VAL A 1022 5.41 -26.96 -12.62
N GLN A 1023 4.95 -27.86 -11.76
CA GLN A 1023 3.59 -28.41 -11.84
C GLN A 1023 2.96 -28.65 -10.47
N SER A 1024 1.63 -28.70 -10.41
CA SER A 1024 0.87 -29.14 -9.25
C SER A 1024 -0.45 -29.79 -9.68
N TYR A 1025 -0.41 -30.99 -10.27
CA TYR A 1025 -1.63 -31.71 -10.68
C TYR A 1025 -1.71 -33.15 -10.16
N ASP A 1026 -0.70 -33.65 -9.46
CA ASP A 1026 -0.62 -35.03 -8.93
C ASP A 1026 -0.90 -35.08 -7.41
N SER A 1027 -0.36 -36.06 -6.69
CA SER A 1027 -0.50 -36.17 -5.24
C SER A 1027 0.23 -35.07 -4.46
N GLU A 1028 1.20 -34.39 -5.07
CA GLU A 1028 2.11 -33.47 -4.39
C GLU A 1028 1.57 -32.04 -4.36
N VAL A 1029 2.09 -31.21 -3.46
CA VAL A 1029 1.78 -29.78 -3.41
C VAL A 1029 2.30 -29.10 -4.66
N LEU A 1030 3.54 -29.39 -5.04
CA LEU A 1030 4.13 -29.04 -6.33
C LEU A 1030 5.35 -29.92 -6.62
N SER A 1031 5.72 -30.00 -7.89
CA SER A 1031 6.99 -30.57 -8.36
C SER A 1031 7.70 -29.58 -9.27
N ALA A 1032 9.02 -29.47 -9.15
CA ALA A 1032 9.79 -28.44 -9.83
C ALA A 1032 11.17 -28.92 -10.33
N GLY A 1033 11.62 -28.30 -11.41
CA GLY A 1033 12.95 -28.50 -12.00
C GLY A 1033 13.07 -29.74 -12.87
N ALA A 1034 14.27 -29.99 -13.40
CA ALA A 1034 14.50 -31.06 -14.37
C ALA A 1034 14.29 -32.47 -13.79
N MET A 1035 14.52 -32.66 -12.49
CA MET A 1035 14.20 -33.91 -11.76
C MET A 1035 12.75 -33.99 -11.27
N GLN A 1036 11.95 -32.93 -11.43
CA GLN A 1036 10.61 -32.82 -10.85
C GLN A 1036 10.62 -33.11 -9.33
N LYS A 1037 11.56 -32.50 -8.60
CA LYS A 1037 11.64 -32.66 -7.14
C LYS A 1037 10.36 -32.15 -6.48
N THR A 1038 9.87 -32.89 -5.49
CA THR A 1038 8.51 -32.71 -4.97
C THR A 1038 8.48 -31.96 -3.64
N VAL A 1039 7.35 -31.30 -3.39
CA VAL A 1039 6.89 -30.83 -2.09
C VAL A 1039 5.65 -31.66 -1.73
N LYS A 1040 5.76 -32.47 -0.68
CA LYS A 1040 4.70 -33.34 -0.19
C LYS A 1040 3.62 -32.55 0.54
N SER A 1041 2.49 -33.20 0.79
CA SER A 1041 1.37 -32.69 1.59
C SER A 1041 1.73 -32.15 2.98
N THR A 1042 2.90 -32.51 3.50
CA THR A 1042 3.46 -32.02 4.76
C THR A 1042 4.27 -30.72 4.63
N GLY A 1043 4.45 -30.19 3.41
CA GLY A 1043 5.34 -29.07 3.12
C GLY A 1043 6.83 -29.45 3.02
N ARG A 1044 7.17 -30.70 3.35
CA ARG A 1044 8.52 -31.28 3.22
C ARG A 1044 8.69 -31.98 1.87
N GLY A 1045 9.91 -32.30 1.49
CA GLY A 1045 10.16 -33.05 0.25
C GLY A 1045 11.54 -32.78 -0.33
N GLU A 1046 11.84 -33.39 -1.47
CA GLU A 1046 13.14 -33.22 -2.13
C GLU A 1046 13.35 -31.78 -2.59
N PHE A 1047 12.29 -31.08 -3.01
CA PHE A 1047 12.38 -29.68 -3.39
C PHE A 1047 12.55 -28.76 -2.18
N SER A 1048 11.89 -29.07 -1.06
CA SER A 1048 12.07 -28.34 0.20
C SER A 1048 13.53 -28.42 0.69
N LYS A 1049 14.15 -29.61 0.59
CA LYS A 1049 15.57 -29.81 0.86
C LYS A 1049 16.46 -29.00 -0.09
N GLN A 1050 16.15 -29.01 -1.39
CA GLN A 1050 16.90 -28.25 -2.40
C GLN A 1050 16.82 -26.73 -2.14
N LEU A 1051 15.63 -26.22 -1.80
CA LEU A 1051 15.45 -24.80 -1.46
C LEU A 1051 16.21 -24.41 -0.18
N ALA A 1052 16.28 -25.30 0.82
CA ALA A 1052 17.10 -25.09 2.01
C ALA A 1052 18.60 -25.07 1.69
N LYS A 1053 19.09 -25.99 0.83
CA LYS A 1053 20.47 -25.95 0.32
C LYS A 1053 20.76 -24.63 -0.40
N PHE A 1054 19.83 -24.15 -1.24
CA PHE A 1054 19.98 -22.87 -1.94
C PHE A 1054 20.00 -21.68 -0.98
N ARG A 1055 19.12 -21.64 0.03
CA ARG A 1055 19.13 -20.63 1.10
C ARG A 1055 20.50 -20.58 1.79
N ASP A 1056 21.04 -21.73 2.15
CA ASP A 1056 22.28 -21.82 2.93
C ASP A 1056 23.51 -21.45 2.07
N LYS A 1057 23.54 -21.84 0.78
CA LYS A 1057 24.64 -21.54 -0.16
C LYS A 1057 24.57 -20.11 -0.72
N HIS A 1058 23.36 -19.58 -0.94
CA HIS A 1058 23.11 -18.30 -1.61
C HIS A 1058 22.08 -17.42 -0.86
N PRO A 1059 22.36 -17.00 0.39
CA PRO A 1059 21.37 -16.33 1.24
C PRO A 1059 20.83 -15.02 0.67
N LYS A 1060 21.67 -14.24 -0.04
CA LYS A 1060 21.24 -12.99 -0.69
C LYS A 1060 20.24 -13.25 -1.81
N LEU A 1061 20.53 -14.19 -2.71
CA LEU A 1061 19.64 -14.56 -3.82
C LEU A 1061 18.35 -15.19 -3.30
N TYR A 1062 18.42 -15.97 -2.22
CA TYR A 1062 17.25 -16.52 -1.56
C TYR A 1062 16.32 -15.44 -1.03
N ILE A 1063 16.84 -14.41 -0.34
CA ILE A 1063 16.02 -13.29 0.13
C ILE A 1063 15.34 -12.60 -1.07
N THR A 1064 16.11 -12.27 -2.10
CA THR A 1064 15.62 -11.54 -3.27
C THR A 1064 14.59 -12.31 -4.09
N HIS A 1065 14.80 -13.61 -4.32
CA HIS A 1065 14.03 -14.39 -5.30
C HIS A 1065 13.09 -15.44 -4.70
N ALA A 1066 13.20 -15.74 -3.40
CA ALA A 1066 12.24 -16.59 -2.69
C ALA A 1066 11.48 -15.78 -1.64
N MET A 1067 12.17 -15.20 -0.65
CA MET A 1067 11.51 -14.57 0.51
C MET A 1067 10.68 -13.34 0.14
N ASN A 1068 11.24 -12.43 -0.66
CA ASN A 1068 10.52 -11.26 -1.19
C ASN A 1068 9.36 -11.63 -2.15
N CYS A 1069 9.34 -12.88 -2.61
CA CYS A 1069 8.32 -13.43 -3.49
C CYS A 1069 7.27 -14.24 -2.73
N GLY A 1070 7.31 -14.22 -1.40
CA GLY A 1070 6.38 -14.91 -0.51
C GLY A 1070 6.82 -16.30 -0.07
N TRP A 1071 7.95 -16.83 -0.54
CA TRP A 1071 8.42 -18.18 -0.21
C TRP A 1071 9.45 -18.21 0.91
N LYS A 1072 9.19 -19.04 1.93
CA LYS A 1072 10.08 -19.25 3.06
C LYS A 1072 10.39 -20.73 3.23
N VAL A 1073 11.60 -21.09 3.67
CA VAL A 1073 11.97 -22.46 4.03
C VAL A 1073 12.58 -22.48 5.43
N VAL A 1074 12.07 -23.36 6.28
CA VAL A 1074 12.51 -23.55 7.68
C VAL A 1074 13.07 -24.95 7.83
N GLY A 1075 14.13 -25.11 8.63
CA GLY A 1075 14.82 -26.38 8.80
C GLY A 1075 15.91 -26.61 7.75
N LYS A 1076 16.48 -27.83 7.77
CA LYS A 1076 17.57 -28.30 6.90
C LYS A 1076 17.32 -29.75 6.52
N ASP A 1077 17.97 -30.21 5.45
CA ASP A 1077 17.91 -31.60 4.99
C ASP A 1077 16.48 -32.17 4.88
N SER A 1078 16.23 -33.34 5.46
CA SER A 1078 14.92 -34.01 5.43
C SER A 1078 13.84 -33.27 6.23
N ASP A 1079 14.22 -32.39 7.15
CA ASP A 1079 13.30 -31.63 8.01
C ASP A 1079 12.89 -30.29 7.39
N ALA A 1080 13.47 -29.94 6.23
CA ALA A 1080 13.15 -28.70 5.53
C ALA A 1080 11.67 -28.66 5.11
N THR A 1081 10.96 -27.64 5.60
CA THR A 1081 9.55 -27.37 5.29
C THR A 1081 9.43 -26.00 4.63
N ILE A 1082 8.67 -25.92 3.53
CA ILE A 1082 8.43 -24.65 2.83
C ILE A 1082 7.08 -24.04 3.20
N TYR A 1083 7.00 -22.72 3.18
CA TYR A 1083 5.82 -21.92 3.47
C TYR A 1083 5.66 -20.85 2.40
N TYR A 1084 4.42 -20.50 2.12
CA TYR A 1084 4.08 -19.39 1.25
C TYR A 1084 3.20 -18.38 2.00
N SER A 1085 3.54 -17.10 1.90
CA SER A 1085 2.78 -16.00 2.47
C SER A 1085 2.56 -14.90 1.43
N ASN A 1086 1.32 -14.42 1.37
CA ASN A 1086 0.91 -13.34 0.50
C ASN A 1086 -0.28 -12.59 1.11
N SER A 1087 -0.25 -11.26 1.05
CA SER A 1087 -1.29 -10.40 1.63
C SER A 1087 -2.70 -10.63 1.06
N LEU A 1088 -2.81 -11.08 -0.20
CA LEU A 1088 -4.09 -11.35 -0.87
C LEU A 1088 -4.48 -12.83 -0.82
N LEU A 1089 -3.54 -13.74 -1.09
CA LEU A 1089 -3.83 -15.17 -1.22
C LEU A 1089 -3.85 -15.92 0.12
N THR A 1090 -3.08 -15.47 1.11
CA THR A 1090 -2.96 -16.13 2.42
C THR A 1090 -3.27 -15.22 3.60
N TYR A 1091 -3.72 -13.98 3.34
CA TYR A 1091 -3.93 -12.94 4.37
C TYR A 1091 -2.68 -12.65 5.21
N GLY A 1092 -1.49 -12.83 4.63
CA GLY A 1092 -0.20 -12.62 5.31
C GLY A 1092 0.27 -13.80 6.19
N ASN A 1093 -0.51 -14.88 6.29
CA ASN A 1093 -0.13 -16.06 7.05
C ASN A 1093 0.87 -16.95 6.26
N ASP A 1094 1.76 -17.63 6.99
CA ASP A 1094 2.66 -18.66 6.46
C ASP A 1094 1.87 -19.96 6.24
N ILE A 1095 1.50 -20.26 4.99
CA ILE A 1095 0.70 -21.45 4.62
C ILE A 1095 1.59 -22.54 4.01
N THR A 1096 1.30 -23.81 4.31
CA THR A 1096 2.06 -24.96 3.82
C THR A 1096 1.16 -26.17 3.52
N GLY A 1097 1.74 -27.24 2.97
CA GLY A 1097 1.09 -28.54 2.83
C GLY A 1097 -0.20 -28.52 1.99
N GLU A 1098 -1.22 -29.26 2.43
CA GLU A 1098 -2.51 -29.39 1.73
C GLU A 1098 -3.24 -28.05 1.56
N GLU A 1099 -3.13 -27.13 2.52
CA GLU A 1099 -3.74 -25.80 2.38
C GLU A 1099 -3.07 -25.00 1.26
N LEU A 1100 -1.74 -25.05 1.19
CA LEU A 1100 -0.99 -24.44 0.09
C LEU A 1100 -1.34 -25.07 -1.26
N LYS A 1101 -1.52 -26.40 -1.30
CA LYS A 1101 -1.96 -27.13 -2.49
C LYS A 1101 -3.33 -26.66 -2.97
N ALA A 1102 -4.28 -26.46 -2.06
CA ALA A 1102 -5.61 -25.95 -2.37
C ALA A 1102 -5.54 -24.53 -2.97
N ILE A 1103 -4.69 -23.65 -2.41
CA ILE A 1103 -4.46 -22.30 -2.95
C ILE A 1103 -3.86 -22.34 -4.35
N ILE A 1104 -2.84 -23.18 -4.57
CA ILE A 1104 -2.20 -23.33 -5.88
C ILE A 1104 -3.17 -23.88 -6.92
N ARG A 1105 -4.07 -24.79 -6.54
CA ARG A 1105 -5.03 -25.43 -7.44
C ARG A 1105 -6.37 -24.69 -7.54
N LYS A 1106 -6.46 -23.48 -6.98
CA LYS A 1106 -7.65 -22.64 -7.11
C LYS A 1106 -8.01 -22.50 -8.60
N ASP A 1107 -9.29 -22.71 -8.91
CA ASP A 1107 -9.85 -22.68 -10.27
C ASP A 1107 -9.34 -23.75 -11.26
N CYS A 1108 -8.59 -24.75 -10.80
CA CYS A 1108 -8.20 -25.90 -11.60
C CYS A 1108 -9.26 -26.99 -11.50
N ASN A 1109 -10.13 -27.07 -12.50
CA ASN A 1109 -11.23 -28.03 -12.55
C ASN A 1109 -11.55 -28.45 -14.00
N VAL A 1110 -12.50 -29.37 -14.17
CA VAL A 1110 -12.91 -29.89 -15.49
C VAL A 1110 -13.32 -28.79 -16.48
N LYS A 1111 -13.95 -27.69 -16.03
CA LYS A 1111 -14.40 -26.58 -16.90
C LYS A 1111 -13.22 -25.75 -17.43
N ASN A 1112 -12.10 -25.78 -16.72
CA ASN A 1112 -10.89 -25.01 -17.04
C ASN A 1112 -9.77 -25.87 -17.63
N TYR A 1113 -9.98 -27.17 -17.80
CA TYR A 1113 -9.00 -28.07 -18.42
C TYR A 1113 -8.52 -27.54 -19.78
N GLY A 1114 -7.19 -27.50 -19.96
CA GLY A 1114 -6.53 -26.99 -21.16
C GLY A 1114 -6.44 -25.46 -21.26
N LYS A 1115 -7.15 -24.71 -20.41
CA LYS A 1115 -7.13 -23.24 -20.39
C LYS A 1115 -5.96 -22.69 -19.57
N SER A 1116 -5.56 -21.47 -19.86
CA SER A 1116 -4.60 -20.74 -19.04
C SER A 1116 -5.21 -20.43 -17.66
N THR A 1117 -4.40 -20.53 -16.62
CA THR A 1117 -4.76 -20.14 -15.25
C THR A 1117 -3.69 -19.23 -14.68
N TYR A 1118 -4.12 -18.20 -13.96
CA TYR A 1118 -3.21 -17.30 -13.27
C TYR A 1118 -2.68 -17.99 -12.00
N ASN A 1119 -1.36 -18.05 -11.83
CA ASN A 1119 -0.75 -18.67 -10.65
C ASN A 1119 0.48 -17.92 -10.13
N LYS A 1120 0.25 -17.04 -9.15
CA LYS A 1120 1.32 -16.26 -8.52
C LYS A 1120 2.31 -17.09 -7.69
N PRO A 1121 1.89 -18.05 -6.83
CA PRO A 1121 2.84 -18.84 -6.04
C PRO A 1121 3.84 -19.58 -6.91
N LEU A 1122 3.37 -20.27 -7.96
CA LEU A 1122 4.25 -21.04 -8.85
C LEU A 1122 5.09 -20.14 -9.76
N ALA A 1123 4.61 -18.94 -10.14
CA ALA A 1123 5.40 -17.98 -10.90
C ALA A 1123 6.71 -17.57 -10.20
N ALA A 1124 6.67 -17.43 -8.88
CA ALA A 1124 7.85 -17.14 -8.08
C ALA A 1124 8.85 -18.31 -8.10
N ILE A 1125 8.36 -19.55 -8.03
CA ILE A 1125 9.20 -20.75 -8.15
C ILE A 1125 9.88 -20.81 -9.52
N VAL A 1126 9.15 -20.57 -10.61
CA VAL A 1126 9.73 -20.55 -11.97
C VAL A 1126 10.87 -19.52 -12.06
N LYS A 1127 10.68 -18.29 -11.56
CA LYS A 1127 11.74 -17.27 -11.55
C LYS A 1127 12.96 -17.74 -10.75
N LEU A 1128 12.75 -18.32 -9.57
CA LEU A 1128 13.82 -18.78 -8.68
C LEU A 1128 14.64 -19.90 -9.31
N ILE A 1129 14.00 -20.96 -9.82
CA ILE A 1129 14.71 -22.11 -10.38
C ILE A 1129 15.37 -21.82 -11.73
N SER A 1130 15.00 -20.69 -12.35
CA SER A 1130 15.63 -20.19 -13.59
C SER A 1130 16.94 -19.43 -13.34
N LEU A 1131 17.33 -19.15 -12.09
CA LEU A 1131 18.63 -18.51 -11.79
C LEU A 1131 19.80 -19.45 -12.11
N LYS A 1132 20.93 -18.89 -12.55
CA LYS A 1132 22.16 -19.66 -12.85
C LYS A 1132 22.53 -20.57 -11.67
N GLU A 1133 22.56 -20.02 -10.46
CA GLU A 1133 22.99 -20.69 -9.24
C GLU A 1133 22.02 -21.81 -8.83
N PHE A 1134 20.72 -21.64 -9.11
CA PHE A 1134 19.73 -22.69 -8.85
C PHE A 1134 19.80 -23.78 -9.91
N GLN A 1135 20.02 -23.44 -11.18
CA GLN A 1135 20.25 -24.41 -12.25
C GLN A 1135 21.52 -25.24 -12.00
N GLU A 1136 22.61 -24.61 -11.56
CA GLU A 1136 23.83 -25.31 -11.11
C GLU A 1136 23.52 -26.33 -10.00
N LEU A 1137 22.76 -25.91 -8.98
CA LEU A 1137 22.35 -26.80 -7.90
C LEU A 1137 21.53 -28.00 -8.41
N GLN A 1138 20.67 -27.81 -9.41
CA GLN A 1138 19.92 -28.92 -10.03
C GLN A 1138 20.85 -29.90 -10.75
N VAL A 1139 21.88 -29.42 -11.46
CA VAL A 1139 22.88 -30.27 -12.13
C VAL A 1139 23.68 -31.07 -11.10
N LEU A 1140 24.18 -30.41 -10.05
CA LEU A 1140 24.95 -31.09 -9.00
C LEU A 1140 24.10 -32.13 -8.25
N ASP A 1141 22.83 -31.85 -8.00
CA ASP A 1141 21.94 -32.84 -7.38
C ASP A 1141 21.70 -34.07 -8.30
N PHE A 1142 21.77 -33.93 -9.64
CA PHE A 1142 21.71 -35.09 -10.55
C PHE A 1142 22.97 -35.95 -10.42
N ILE A 1143 24.15 -35.31 -10.33
CA ILE A 1143 25.44 -36.00 -10.15
C ILE A 1143 25.45 -36.76 -8.82
N ASP A 1144 25.08 -36.09 -7.73
CA ASP A 1144 24.93 -36.70 -6.41
C ASP A 1144 24.05 -37.95 -6.50
N ARG A 1145 22.92 -37.85 -7.21
CA ARG A 1145 21.96 -38.95 -7.34
C ARG A 1145 22.44 -40.10 -8.23
N LEU A 1146 23.17 -39.78 -9.30
CA LEU A 1146 23.80 -40.78 -10.17
C LEU A 1146 24.81 -41.60 -9.37
N HIS A 1147 25.73 -40.92 -8.67
CA HIS A 1147 26.74 -41.56 -7.84
C HIS A 1147 26.11 -42.35 -6.70
N GLU A 1148 25.06 -41.82 -6.06
CA GLU A 1148 24.34 -42.56 -5.01
C GLU A 1148 23.76 -43.87 -5.57
N ALA A 1149 23.15 -43.83 -6.75
CA ALA A 1149 22.54 -45.00 -7.38
C ALA A 1149 23.59 -46.03 -7.82
N GLU A 1150 24.70 -45.58 -8.41
CA GLU A 1150 25.84 -46.39 -8.81
C GLU A 1150 26.52 -47.12 -7.64
N ASN A 1151 26.60 -46.45 -6.49
CA ASN A 1151 27.24 -46.98 -5.29
C ASN A 1151 26.31 -47.84 -4.42
N LYS A 1152 25.05 -48.06 -4.83
CA LYS A 1152 24.17 -48.96 -4.10
C LYS A 1152 24.73 -50.38 -4.07
N LYS A 1153 24.78 -50.96 -2.88
CA LYS A 1153 25.37 -52.28 -2.64
C LYS A 1153 24.38 -53.40 -2.96
N LEU A 1154 24.90 -54.47 -3.54
CA LEU A 1154 24.22 -55.71 -3.87
C LEU A 1154 25.00 -56.89 -3.26
N ILE A 1155 24.28 -57.81 -2.63
CA ILE A 1155 24.87 -59.06 -2.13
C ILE A 1155 24.60 -60.16 -3.13
N ILE A 1156 25.67 -60.71 -3.72
CA ILE A 1156 25.62 -61.78 -4.71
C ILE A 1156 26.58 -62.87 -4.24
N ASN A 1157 26.04 -64.07 -3.98
CA ASN A 1157 26.81 -65.20 -3.45
C ASN A 1157 27.67 -64.84 -2.21
N GLY A 1158 27.15 -64.00 -1.30
CA GLY A 1158 27.86 -63.59 -0.08
C GLY A 1158 28.96 -62.55 -0.28
N LYS A 1159 29.24 -62.09 -1.51
CA LYS A 1159 30.11 -60.95 -1.79
C LYS A 1159 29.31 -59.66 -2.00
N ASN A 1160 29.91 -58.54 -1.59
CA ASN A 1160 29.35 -57.20 -1.82
C ASN A 1160 29.89 -56.64 -3.14
N PHE A 1161 28.97 -56.24 -4.01
CA PHE A 1161 29.26 -55.49 -5.22
C PHE A 1161 28.47 -54.19 -5.22
N ALA A 1162 28.95 -53.17 -5.92
CA ALA A 1162 28.18 -51.98 -6.24
C ALA A 1162 27.55 -52.14 -7.64
N ILE A 1163 26.47 -51.41 -7.91
CA ILE A 1163 25.84 -51.44 -9.24
C ILE A 1163 26.83 -51.03 -10.34
N LYS A 1164 27.69 -50.05 -10.09
CA LYS A 1164 28.74 -49.61 -11.02
C LYS A 1164 29.75 -50.69 -11.41
N ASP A 1165 29.87 -51.78 -10.64
CA ASP A 1165 30.75 -52.89 -11.01
C ASP A 1165 30.18 -53.68 -12.20
N PHE A 1166 28.85 -53.69 -12.34
CA PHE A 1166 28.12 -54.31 -13.45
C PHE A 1166 27.78 -53.34 -14.57
N VAL A 1167 27.76 -52.04 -14.29
CA VAL A 1167 27.28 -51.01 -15.20
C VAL A 1167 28.32 -49.92 -15.40
N THR A 1168 28.95 -49.96 -16.57
CA THR A 1168 30.07 -49.12 -16.98
C THR A 1168 29.72 -48.23 -18.16
N THR A 1169 28.76 -48.62 -19.01
CA THR A 1169 28.35 -47.86 -20.19
C THR A 1169 27.52 -46.63 -19.83
N LYS A 1170 27.56 -45.59 -20.68
CA LYS A 1170 26.71 -44.40 -20.52
C LYS A 1170 25.22 -44.76 -20.51
N PHE A 1171 24.82 -45.69 -21.37
CA PHE A 1171 23.45 -46.18 -21.45
C PHE A 1171 22.98 -46.81 -20.13
N GLY A 1172 23.75 -47.75 -19.58
CA GLY A 1172 23.38 -48.39 -18.32
C GLY A 1172 23.35 -47.42 -17.15
N ARG A 1173 24.34 -46.53 -17.05
CA ARG A 1173 24.40 -45.47 -16.02
C ARG A 1173 23.18 -44.55 -16.09
N ALA A 1174 22.78 -44.13 -17.30
CA ALA A 1174 21.58 -43.34 -17.52
C ALA A 1174 20.30 -44.08 -17.10
N LEU A 1175 20.24 -45.40 -17.34
CA LEU A 1175 19.07 -46.22 -17.03
C LEU A 1175 18.86 -46.41 -15.52
N ILE A 1176 19.95 -46.52 -14.76
CA ILE A 1176 19.92 -46.56 -13.30
C ILE A 1176 19.49 -45.20 -12.75
N LEU A 1177 20.02 -44.11 -13.30
CA LEU A 1177 19.63 -42.75 -12.91
C LEU A 1177 18.14 -42.48 -13.17
N ASP A 1178 17.64 -42.88 -14.34
CA ASP A 1178 16.22 -42.80 -14.73
C ASP A 1178 15.31 -43.45 -13.69
N GLN A 1179 15.68 -44.65 -13.21
CA GLN A 1179 14.95 -45.29 -12.10
C GLN A 1179 15.15 -44.55 -10.78
N SER A 1180 16.36 -44.09 -10.48
CA SER A 1180 16.66 -43.38 -9.23
C SER A 1180 15.81 -42.10 -9.08
N VAL A 1181 15.57 -41.38 -10.18
CA VAL A 1181 14.69 -40.19 -10.20
C VAL A 1181 13.23 -40.58 -9.93
N ASN A 1182 12.74 -41.66 -10.54
CA ASN A 1182 11.31 -42.02 -10.45
C ASN A 1182 10.94 -42.85 -9.20
N ARG A 1183 11.82 -43.79 -8.84
CA ARG A 1183 11.62 -44.82 -7.82
C ARG A 1183 12.96 -45.14 -7.12
N PRO A 1184 13.54 -44.19 -6.37
CA PRO A 1184 14.89 -44.31 -5.80
C PRO A 1184 15.07 -45.54 -4.92
N ASN A 1185 14.05 -45.92 -4.16
CA ASN A 1185 14.10 -47.05 -3.24
C ASN A 1185 14.08 -48.42 -3.94
N ASN A 1186 13.71 -48.47 -5.22
CA ASN A 1186 13.55 -49.73 -5.97
C ASN A 1186 14.77 -50.10 -6.81
N VAL A 1187 15.77 -49.20 -6.94
CA VAL A 1187 16.95 -49.41 -7.80
C VAL A 1187 17.65 -50.72 -7.47
N SER A 1188 18.08 -50.92 -6.22
CA SER A 1188 18.80 -52.13 -5.81
C SER A 1188 17.99 -53.40 -5.99
N THR A 1189 16.71 -53.39 -5.58
CA THR A 1189 15.84 -54.56 -5.66
C THR A 1189 15.59 -54.98 -7.10
N ASN A 1190 15.23 -54.04 -7.97
CA ASN A 1190 14.94 -54.35 -9.37
C ASN A 1190 16.22 -54.74 -10.13
N PHE A 1191 17.35 -54.10 -9.82
CA PHE A 1191 18.63 -54.48 -10.43
C PHE A 1191 19.07 -55.87 -9.98
N LYS A 1192 18.83 -56.23 -8.72
CA LYS A 1192 19.05 -57.59 -8.23
C LYS A 1192 18.16 -58.61 -8.94
N THR A 1193 16.87 -58.33 -9.12
CA THR A 1193 15.97 -59.21 -9.89
C THR A 1193 16.46 -59.40 -11.32
N ALA A 1194 16.94 -58.33 -11.96
CA ALA A 1194 17.50 -58.40 -13.31
C ALA A 1194 18.75 -59.29 -13.37
N LEU A 1195 19.67 -59.14 -12.40
CA LEU A 1195 20.85 -60.01 -12.29
C LEU A 1195 20.47 -61.47 -12.05
N ASP A 1196 19.52 -61.74 -11.15
CA ASP A 1196 19.08 -63.10 -10.83
C ASP A 1196 18.49 -63.79 -12.09
N ASN A 1197 17.69 -63.06 -12.87
CA ASN A 1197 17.15 -63.56 -14.14
C ASN A 1197 18.24 -63.74 -15.22
N PHE A 1198 19.13 -62.75 -15.37
CA PHE A 1198 20.24 -62.82 -16.31
C PHE A 1198 21.14 -64.04 -16.05
N PHE A 1199 21.49 -64.30 -14.80
CA PHE A 1199 22.31 -65.47 -14.45
C PHE A 1199 21.56 -66.81 -14.53
N ALA A 1200 20.23 -66.80 -14.40
CA ALA A 1200 19.42 -67.99 -14.62
C ALA A 1200 19.44 -68.41 -16.10
N ASP A 1201 19.31 -67.44 -17.01
CA ASP A 1201 19.32 -67.68 -18.46
C ASP A 1201 20.74 -67.87 -19.03
N HIS A 1202 21.76 -67.35 -18.34
CA HIS A 1202 23.16 -67.42 -18.74
C HIS A 1202 24.07 -68.05 -17.66
N PRO A 1203 23.88 -69.34 -17.30
CA PRO A 1203 24.55 -69.96 -16.15
C PRO A 1203 26.08 -70.11 -16.30
N LYS A 1204 26.62 -69.92 -17.52
CA LYS A 1204 28.06 -69.95 -17.79
C LYS A 1204 28.76 -68.60 -17.55
N VAL A 1205 28.00 -67.51 -17.42
CA VAL A 1205 28.57 -66.19 -17.12
C VAL A 1205 28.95 -66.14 -15.64
N ASN A 1206 30.18 -65.74 -15.35
CA ASN A 1206 30.66 -65.64 -13.97
C ASN A 1206 29.90 -64.52 -13.25
N LYS A 1207 29.48 -64.76 -12.01
CA LYS A 1207 28.73 -63.77 -11.21
C LYS A 1207 29.58 -62.62 -10.69
N ASP A 1208 30.91 -62.71 -10.78
CA ASP A 1208 31.85 -61.64 -10.45
C ASP A 1208 32.15 -60.79 -11.70
N PRO A 1209 31.61 -59.56 -11.80
CA PRO A 1209 31.71 -58.76 -13.02
C PRO A 1209 33.15 -58.33 -13.34
N THR A 1210 34.05 -58.35 -12.36
CA THR A 1210 35.48 -58.07 -12.60
C THR A 1210 36.14 -59.10 -13.54
N THR A 1211 35.52 -60.27 -13.69
CA THR A 1211 35.99 -61.34 -14.58
C THR A 1211 35.47 -61.23 -16.01
N TRP A 1212 34.51 -60.33 -16.28
CA TRP A 1212 33.87 -60.21 -17.59
C TRP A 1212 34.81 -59.67 -18.67
N LYS A 1213 35.85 -58.91 -18.29
CA LYS A 1213 36.92 -58.40 -19.17
C LYS A 1213 36.35 -57.78 -20.46
N THR A 1214 36.77 -58.25 -21.64
CA THR A 1214 36.34 -57.73 -22.94
C THR A 1214 34.87 -57.98 -23.26
N ASN A 1215 34.22 -58.93 -22.56
CA ASN A 1215 32.79 -59.23 -22.75
C ASN A 1215 31.89 -58.37 -21.85
N HIS A 1216 32.46 -57.49 -21.02
CA HIS A 1216 31.69 -56.73 -20.03
C HIS A 1216 30.56 -55.93 -20.68
N VAL A 1217 30.84 -55.15 -21.73
CA VAL A 1217 29.82 -54.36 -22.44
C VAL A 1217 28.71 -55.24 -23.04
N MET A 1218 29.05 -56.39 -23.61
CA MET A 1218 28.07 -57.33 -24.17
C MET A 1218 27.13 -57.90 -23.10
N TYR A 1219 27.70 -58.34 -21.97
CA TYR A 1219 26.93 -58.86 -20.84
C TYR A 1219 26.12 -57.78 -20.15
N GLU A 1220 26.68 -56.59 -20.00
CA GLU A 1220 25.98 -55.41 -19.49
C GLU A 1220 24.76 -55.09 -20.37
N ASN A 1221 24.92 -54.96 -21.69
CA ASN A 1221 23.81 -54.66 -22.60
C ASN A 1221 22.69 -55.71 -22.53
N THR A 1222 23.06 -56.98 -22.39
CA THR A 1222 22.08 -58.06 -22.21
C THR A 1222 21.38 -57.95 -20.86
N LEU A 1223 22.12 -57.72 -19.77
CA LEU A 1223 21.59 -57.49 -18.42
C LEU A 1223 20.62 -56.29 -18.38
N LEU A 1224 20.90 -55.22 -19.12
CA LEU A 1224 20.04 -54.03 -19.15
C LEU A 1224 18.65 -54.30 -19.76
N GLU A 1225 18.51 -55.29 -20.65
CA GLU A 1225 17.20 -55.75 -21.13
C GLU A 1225 16.39 -56.45 -20.02
N TYR A 1226 17.04 -57.23 -19.16
CA TYR A 1226 16.39 -57.77 -17.95
C TYR A 1226 16.05 -56.67 -16.95
N TYR A 1227 16.90 -55.65 -16.84
CA TYR A 1227 16.64 -54.50 -15.97
C TYR A 1227 15.50 -53.63 -16.51
N ARG A 1228 15.35 -53.49 -17.83
CA ARG A 1228 14.14 -52.92 -18.44
C ARG A 1228 12.91 -53.63 -17.89
N ASP A 1229 12.87 -54.96 -17.94
CA ASP A 1229 11.68 -55.72 -17.58
C ASP A 1229 11.42 -55.74 -16.06
N ALA A 1230 12.47 -55.66 -15.23
CA ALA A 1230 12.34 -55.62 -13.78
C ALA A 1230 11.73 -54.30 -13.23
N ARG A 1231 11.73 -53.21 -14.00
CA ARG A 1231 11.28 -51.86 -13.57
C ARG A 1231 9.77 -51.63 -13.69
N VAL A 1232 8.96 -52.63 -13.34
CA VAL A 1232 7.49 -52.62 -13.55
C VAL A 1232 6.73 -51.51 -12.82
N GLN A 1233 7.31 -50.90 -11.77
CA GLN A 1233 6.66 -49.82 -10.99
C GLN A 1233 6.87 -48.41 -11.58
N MET A 1234 7.59 -48.30 -12.69
CA MET A 1234 7.84 -47.04 -13.39
C MET A 1234 6.83 -46.79 -14.50
N THR A 1235 6.32 -45.57 -14.56
CA THR A 1235 5.45 -45.10 -15.66
C THR A 1235 6.24 -45.07 -16.97
N ASP A 1236 5.63 -45.56 -18.05
CA ASP A 1236 6.21 -45.57 -19.41
C ASP A 1236 7.61 -46.21 -19.51
N ASN A 1237 7.94 -47.15 -18.61
CA ASN A 1237 9.26 -47.79 -18.49
C ASN A 1237 9.90 -48.22 -19.82
N ILE A 1238 9.15 -48.93 -20.68
CA ILE A 1238 9.65 -49.42 -21.98
C ILE A 1238 9.99 -48.24 -22.90
N LYS A 1239 9.12 -47.23 -22.97
CA LYS A 1239 9.35 -46.04 -23.79
C LYS A 1239 10.58 -45.27 -23.30
N ARG A 1240 10.72 -45.09 -21.99
CA ARG A 1240 11.86 -44.41 -21.35
C ARG A 1240 13.18 -45.14 -21.61
N PHE A 1241 13.16 -46.47 -21.55
CA PHE A 1241 14.30 -47.33 -21.90
C PHE A 1241 14.71 -47.15 -23.36
N ASN A 1242 13.76 -47.27 -24.30
CA ASN A 1242 14.05 -47.13 -25.73
C ASN A 1242 14.61 -45.75 -26.06
N ASN A 1243 14.04 -44.68 -25.49
CA ASN A 1243 14.55 -43.31 -25.63
C ASN A 1243 16.02 -43.17 -25.21
N LEU A 1244 16.43 -43.82 -24.12
CA LEU A 1244 17.82 -43.80 -23.66
C LEU A 1244 18.71 -44.64 -24.56
N LYS A 1245 18.21 -45.80 -25.01
CA LYS A 1245 18.92 -46.71 -25.90
C LYS A 1245 19.25 -46.02 -27.21
N ASP A 1246 18.29 -45.36 -27.83
CA ASP A 1246 18.47 -44.66 -29.11
C ASP A 1246 19.55 -43.56 -29.06
N LYS A 1247 19.84 -43.02 -27.87
CA LYS A 1247 20.78 -41.90 -27.69
C LYS A 1247 22.17 -42.30 -27.21
N LEU A 1248 22.25 -43.31 -26.36
CA LEU A 1248 23.47 -43.64 -25.62
C LEU A 1248 23.96 -45.08 -25.86
N TYR A 1249 23.21 -45.90 -26.59
CA TYR A 1249 23.62 -47.27 -26.84
C TYR A 1249 24.81 -47.30 -27.80
N GLU A 1250 25.91 -47.87 -27.32
CA GLU A 1250 27.12 -48.07 -28.12
C GLU A 1250 27.03 -49.44 -28.78
N ASN A 1251 26.86 -49.46 -30.11
CA ASN A 1251 27.02 -50.67 -30.91
C ASN A 1251 28.51 -50.98 -31.01
N ASN A 1252 29.05 -51.70 -30.04
CA ASN A 1252 30.35 -52.36 -30.18
C ASN A 1252 30.13 -53.83 -30.53
#